data_AF-U2JZB2-F1
#
_entry.id   AF-U2JZB2-F1
#
_cell.length_a   1.000
_cell.length_b   1.000
_cell.length_c   1.000
_cell.angle_alpha   90.00
_cell.angle_beta   90.00
_cell.angle_gamma   90.00
#
_symmetry.space_group_name_H-M   'P 1'
#
loop_
_entity.id
_entity.type
_entity.pdbx_description
1 polymer ?
#
loop_
_entity_poly.entity_id
_entity_poly.type
_entity_poly.pdbx_seq_one_letter_code
_entity_poly.pdbx_strand_id
1 'polypeptide(L)'
;MKFRIPNLSIRYADEIFMSDNLVKTIDKMLKEKIIRRILCFHNLSVIEEWEKNKSNETAEIISKYIIRMASRTTINQLFGVMVAEKVKKKEEYFLSKEYVRDLLIKKITEYYYKKIIIYRIGNLLKRENDNYSIYTYMDTKRKLIIIPKVSLLGKMLLFIDENKTVSGDKLYEFMKNNGLEENSVKRIIEEFIINRIIVTNIDLEKNVFGETVLSEEVKKILEYNDIKEIKELEKEITGLNRLEIEEYIKKIKLINRTAYNLIGKKVHYRIVNGHSKSKIEFISNKAFNMGKRVKCFFTALGSIEDWYVKIKNYEEVFKDRYGLFQGVSFTEALELYRKISESDINDNRREGLFKWFESKINEINELKNVELILSDSDVDEIIKKCGIIKRSKEGVFDFKYERDGNNIIASNIAFSPSDALFRAYLDEGELMEYKKDESDYIYYCPRCLADIGWIKGENGRRKLRIDGFNENEIDINNIIFVADYSGIHLVDKNNNREIFPVNPTMKGFDYQIESMAIEFLDFFGRYKNQMPSTSIPIEIEMHNIIPRIRYKNIIVSSRKWIIKTNKIFSLGIEKTLESYGVDRYVYWIGEKGEKKYLDTNSSLVKKWLSSYSKNHTYIILTEVWKRDFIMDCIINVKFEKEKEENYYGFFKEKIKDYQNNEYLSWHIYYQTEKLKDIKGKLHEYLKSNGHRFFFIYYVEKKRNVLRLRIKRDVFDKTYAFMQNLKTNEIIEDFKLCTYEPEIVRYGGYEYIKRLEEVFEEESNLAIKTMINKEELEITIRQIAIIIGMMENILDKGEREIFARKYDRLSRKEREFFKKNKEVLYEGIEIYKKEIGRKLKVVDDKIKIILEEIKKKNDEIYVEYIISSLIHMRLNRFTGISKEREQRSFDILGHYYKERRRDEFQTGNI
;
A
#
# COMPACT_ATOMS: atom_id res chain seq x y z
N MET A 1 -0.87 -28.89 -7.68
CA MET A 1 0.29 -28.04 -7.28
C MET A 1 0.84 -27.30 -8.50
N LYS A 2 1.59 -26.21 -8.33
CA LYS A 2 2.08 -25.41 -9.47
C LYS A 2 3.59 -25.14 -9.36
N PHE A 3 4.29 -25.13 -10.50
CA PHE A 3 5.74 -24.97 -10.52
C PHE A 3 6.21 -24.07 -11.66
N ARG A 4 7.44 -23.60 -11.54
CA ARG A 4 8.20 -23.04 -12.66
C ARG A 4 9.53 -23.76 -12.81
N ILE A 5 9.91 -24.04 -14.05
CA ILE A 5 11.20 -24.65 -14.41
C ILE A 5 11.86 -23.87 -15.55
N PRO A 6 13.19 -23.89 -15.67
CA PRO A 6 13.87 -23.42 -16.89
C PRO A 6 13.47 -24.26 -18.11
N ASN A 7 13.58 -23.69 -19.30
CA ASN A 7 13.24 -24.42 -20.53
C ASN A 7 14.37 -25.34 -21.02
N LEU A 8 15.59 -25.12 -20.54
CA LEU A 8 16.74 -25.98 -20.81
C LEU A 8 17.28 -26.62 -19.53
N SER A 9 17.99 -27.74 -19.66
CA SER A 9 18.74 -28.32 -18.54
C SER A 9 19.90 -27.41 -18.13
N ILE A 10 20.24 -27.40 -16.84
CA ILE A 10 21.39 -26.65 -16.31
C ILE A 10 22.72 -27.06 -16.96
N ARG A 11 22.79 -28.28 -17.54
CA ARG A 11 23.96 -28.81 -18.26
C ARG A 11 24.41 -27.92 -19.43
N TYR A 12 23.50 -27.22 -20.09
CA TYR A 12 23.87 -26.27 -21.16
C TYR A 12 24.67 -25.08 -20.62
N ALA A 13 24.34 -24.61 -19.41
CA ALA A 13 25.14 -23.55 -18.77
C ALA A 13 26.52 -24.09 -18.37
N ASP A 14 26.57 -25.30 -17.79
CA ASP A 14 27.84 -25.94 -17.42
C ASP A 14 28.76 -26.16 -18.64
N GLU A 15 28.23 -26.62 -19.78
CA GLU A 15 29.01 -26.80 -21.03
C GLU A 15 29.57 -25.47 -21.57
N ILE A 16 28.83 -24.36 -21.43
CA ILE A 16 29.34 -23.02 -21.76
C ILE A 16 30.49 -22.63 -20.83
N PHE A 17 30.34 -22.85 -19.52
CA PHE A 17 31.35 -22.43 -18.54
C PHE A 17 32.65 -23.23 -18.63
N MET A 18 32.57 -24.50 -19.07
CA MET A 18 33.71 -25.39 -19.30
C MET A 18 34.30 -25.29 -20.71
N SER A 19 33.78 -24.41 -21.57
CA SER A 19 34.21 -24.33 -22.97
C SER A 19 35.57 -23.64 -23.13
N ASP A 20 36.52 -24.32 -23.77
CA ASP A 20 37.78 -23.73 -24.24
C ASP A 20 37.61 -22.94 -25.55
N ASN A 21 36.51 -23.16 -26.29
CA ASN A 21 36.19 -22.45 -27.52
C ASN A 21 34.70 -22.14 -27.57
N LEU A 22 34.35 -20.96 -27.04
CA LEU A 22 32.96 -20.53 -26.90
C LEU A 22 32.23 -20.49 -28.25
N VAL A 23 32.90 -20.05 -29.33
CA VAL A 23 32.28 -19.99 -30.66
C VAL A 23 31.84 -21.37 -31.13
N LYS A 24 32.69 -22.39 -30.99
CA LYS A 24 32.37 -23.76 -31.38
C LYS A 24 31.26 -24.36 -30.52
N THR A 25 31.27 -24.10 -29.21
CA THR A 25 30.20 -24.55 -28.30
C THR A 25 28.86 -23.94 -28.66
N ILE A 26 28.82 -22.62 -28.90
CA ILE A 26 27.59 -21.92 -29.29
C ILE A 26 27.09 -22.40 -30.65
N ASP A 27 27.98 -22.62 -31.63
CA ASP A 27 27.60 -23.16 -32.94
C ASP A 27 26.92 -24.54 -32.82
N LYS A 28 27.46 -25.41 -31.96
CA LYS A 28 26.86 -26.72 -31.67
C LYS A 28 25.47 -26.57 -31.03
N MET A 29 25.33 -25.72 -30.02
CA MET A 29 24.05 -25.52 -29.31
C MET A 29 22.97 -24.92 -30.21
N LEU A 30 23.33 -24.03 -31.13
CA LEU A 30 22.38 -23.42 -32.07
C LEU A 30 21.84 -24.39 -33.13
N LYS A 31 22.42 -25.60 -33.25
CA LYS A 31 21.83 -26.68 -34.06
C LYS A 31 20.59 -27.27 -33.40
N GLU A 32 20.39 -27.06 -32.10
CA GLU A 32 19.17 -27.49 -31.44
C GLU A 32 18.01 -26.56 -31.79
N LYS A 33 16.98 -27.15 -32.41
CA LYS A 33 15.78 -26.44 -32.89
C LYS A 33 15.16 -25.57 -31.79
N ILE A 34 15.10 -26.06 -30.55
CA ILE A 34 14.51 -25.33 -29.43
C ILE A 34 15.30 -24.07 -29.07
N ILE A 35 16.63 -24.16 -28.95
CA ILE A 35 17.49 -23.02 -28.62
C ILE A 35 17.39 -21.95 -29.70
N ARG A 36 17.53 -22.36 -30.97
CA ARG A 36 17.47 -21.44 -32.11
C ARG A 36 16.11 -20.76 -32.21
N ARG A 37 15.01 -21.51 -32.04
CA ARG A 37 13.64 -20.97 -32.05
C ARG A 37 13.45 -19.89 -30.99
N ILE A 38 13.86 -20.17 -29.75
CA ILE A 38 13.70 -19.24 -28.64
C ILE A 38 14.52 -17.96 -28.86
N LEU A 39 15.76 -18.09 -29.33
CA LEU A 39 16.63 -16.93 -29.58
C LEU A 39 16.15 -16.09 -30.76
N CYS A 40 15.70 -16.72 -31.85
CA CYS A 40 15.12 -16.00 -32.99
C CYS A 40 13.89 -15.19 -32.58
N PHE A 41 13.08 -15.74 -31.67
CA PHE A 41 11.93 -15.06 -31.11
C PHE A 41 12.32 -13.89 -30.21
N HIS A 42 13.30 -14.09 -29.33
CA HIS A 42 13.69 -13.08 -28.35
C HIS A 42 14.50 -11.94 -28.95
N ASN A 43 15.49 -12.27 -29.80
CA ASN A 43 16.42 -11.32 -30.37
C ASN A 43 16.94 -11.80 -31.73
N LEU A 44 16.11 -11.63 -32.76
CA LEU A 44 16.43 -12.03 -34.13
C LEU A 44 17.74 -11.41 -34.65
N SER A 45 18.01 -10.14 -34.30
CA SER A 45 19.24 -9.44 -34.75
C SER A 45 20.52 -10.14 -34.29
N VAL A 46 20.56 -10.70 -33.07
CA VAL A 46 21.73 -11.43 -32.58
C VAL A 46 21.96 -12.72 -33.36
N ILE A 47 20.89 -13.39 -33.81
CA ILE A 47 21.01 -14.58 -34.65
C ILE A 47 21.45 -14.22 -36.08
N GLU A 48 20.91 -13.15 -36.65
CA GLU A 48 21.33 -12.67 -37.97
C GLU A 48 22.81 -12.22 -37.98
N GLU A 49 23.26 -11.59 -36.89
CA GLU A 49 24.66 -11.24 -36.71
C GLU A 49 25.55 -12.49 -36.61
N TRP A 50 25.13 -13.49 -35.84
CA TRP A 50 25.83 -14.76 -35.73
C TRP A 50 25.97 -15.49 -37.07
N GLU A 51 24.91 -15.49 -37.89
CA GLU A 51 24.91 -16.11 -39.21
C GLU A 51 25.81 -15.36 -40.21
N LYS A 52 25.98 -14.05 -40.05
CA LYS A 52 26.89 -13.22 -40.88
C LYS A 52 28.35 -13.35 -40.45
N ASN A 53 28.62 -13.27 -39.14
CA ASN A 53 29.96 -13.29 -38.59
C ASN A 53 29.99 -13.99 -37.21
N LYS A 54 30.62 -15.16 -37.15
CA LYS A 54 30.78 -15.92 -35.90
C LYS A 54 31.93 -15.35 -35.09
N SER A 55 31.63 -14.36 -34.26
CA SER A 55 32.60 -13.70 -33.38
C SER A 55 32.51 -14.18 -31.92
N ASN A 56 33.58 -13.97 -31.15
CA ASN A 56 33.57 -14.23 -29.70
C ASN A 56 32.58 -13.31 -28.94
N GLU A 57 32.38 -12.07 -29.41
CA GLU A 57 31.47 -11.11 -28.79
C GLU A 57 30.02 -11.56 -28.94
N THR A 58 29.62 -11.94 -30.16
CA THR A 58 28.29 -12.47 -30.44
C THR A 58 28.07 -13.81 -29.71
N ALA A 59 29.09 -14.67 -29.63
CA ALA A 59 29.04 -15.92 -28.84
C ALA A 59 28.77 -15.64 -27.36
N GLU A 60 29.42 -14.62 -26.78
CA GLU A 60 29.24 -14.21 -25.39
C GLU A 60 27.85 -13.62 -25.12
N ILE A 61 27.24 -12.93 -26.09
CA ILE A 61 25.85 -12.47 -25.97
C ILE A 61 24.89 -13.66 -25.98
N ILE A 62 25.06 -14.61 -26.92
CA ILE A 62 24.21 -15.80 -27.03
C ILE A 62 24.34 -16.69 -25.79
N SER A 63 25.56 -16.85 -25.26
CA SER A 63 25.81 -17.67 -24.07
C SER A 63 25.04 -17.16 -22.86
N LYS A 64 24.94 -15.84 -22.66
CA LYS A 64 24.13 -15.22 -21.60
C LYS A 64 22.65 -15.60 -21.71
N TYR A 65 22.10 -15.68 -22.92
CA TYR A 65 20.72 -16.12 -23.13
C TYR A 65 20.55 -17.62 -22.89
N ILE A 66 21.47 -18.47 -23.33
CA ILE A 66 21.41 -19.92 -23.09
C ILE A 66 21.53 -20.23 -21.59
N ILE A 67 22.47 -19.60 -20.89
CA ILE A 67 22.57 -19.71 -19.43
C ILE A 67 21.27 -19.27 -18.76
N ARG A 68 20.65 -18.19 -19.24
CA ARG A 68 19.35 -17.74 -18.73
C ARG A 68 18.25 -18.79 -18.93
N MET A 69 18.16 -19.39 -20.12
CA MET A 69 17.20 -20.46 -20.45
C MET A 69 17.41 -21.74 -19.63
N ALA A 70 18.65 -22.01 -19.23
CA ALA A 70 19.04 -23.20 -18.47
C ALA A 70 18.90 -23.05 -16.95
N SER A 71 18.96 -21.80 -16.45
CA SER A 71 19.09 -21.56 -15.00
C SER A 71 17.99 -20.74 -14.35
N ARG A 72 17.16 -20.03 -15.12
CA ARG A 72 16.10 -19.19 -14.57
C ARG A 72 14.73 -19.85 -14.69
N THR A 73 14.07 -19.99 -13.56
CA THR A 73 12.67 -20.38 -13.44
C THR A 73 11.70 -19.23 -13.74
N THR A 74 12.17 -17.97 -13.72
CA THR A 74 11.31 -16.81 -13.95
C THR A 74 10.75 -16.83 -15.37
N ILE A 75 9.44 -16.71 -15.45
CA ILE A 75 8.70 -16.68 -16.70
C ILE A 75 8.99 -15.37 -17.43
N ASN A 76 9.78 -15.45 -18.50
CA ASN A 76 10.03 -14.36 -19.44
C ASN A 76 10.02 -14.97 -20.85
N GLN A 77 8.89 -14.84 -21.56
CA GLN A 77 8.66 -15.53 -22.83
C GLN A 77 8.92 -17.05 -22.71
N LEU A 78 9.72 -17.62 -23.61
CA LEU A 78 10.12 -19.04 -23.63
C LEU A 78 11.31 -19.38 -22.74
N PHE A 79 11.85 -18.46 -21.95
CA PHE A 79 13.01 -18.79 -21.10
C PHE A 79 12.63 -19.68 -19.91
N GLY A 80 11.39 -19.61 -19.44
CA GLY A 80 10.86 -20.42 -18.35
C GLY A 80 9.52 -21.05 -18.73
N VAL A 81 9.20 -22.15 -18.08
CA VAL A 81 8.03 -23.01 -18.32
C VAL A 81 7.22 -23.07 -17.05
N MET A 82 5.90 -22.98 -17.16
CA MET A 82 5.01 -23.26 -16.03
C MET A 82 4.52 -24.69 -16.10
N VAL A 83 4.44 -25.33 -14.94
CA VAL A 83 3.96 -26.72 -14.84
C VAL A 83 2.75 -26.73 -13.92
N ALA A 84 1.61 -27.20 -14.44
CA ALA A 84 0.36 -27.32 -13.69
C ALA A 84 -0.48 -28.49 -14.23
N GLU A 85 -1.32 -29.08 -13.37
CA GLU A 85 -2.00 -30.35 -13.63
C GLU A 85 -3.05 -30.30 -14.77
N LYS A 86 -3.79 -29.19 -14.90
CA LYS A 86 -4.94 -29.02 -15.83
C LYS A 86 -4.60 -28.29 -17.13
N VAL A 87 -3.32 -28.10 -17.41
CA VAL A 87 -2.81 -27.40 -18.60
C VAL A 87 -3.25 -28.09 -19.90
N LYS A 88 -3.72 -27.31 -20.90
CA LYS A 88 -4.15 -27.82 -22.21
C LYS A 88 -3.18 -27.53 -23.36
N LYS A 89 -2.61 -26.33 -23.45
CA LYS A 89 -1.76 -25.88 -24.58
C LYS A 89 -0.27 -25.92 -24.22
N LYS A 90 0.60 -26.36 -25.15
CA LYS A 90 2.05 -26.38 -24.97
C LYS A 90 2.73 -25.02 -25.19
N GLU A 91 2.26 -24.18 -26.09
CA GLU A 91 2.77 -22.82 -26.34
C GLU A 91 1.62 -21.93 -26.82
N GLU A 92 1.61 -20.67 -26.38
CA GLU A 92 0.67 -19.64 -26.82
C GLU A 92 1.45 -18.38 -27.26
N TYR A 93 0.91 -17.61 -28.21
CA TYR A 93 1.55 -16.39 -28.69
C TYR A 93 0.50 -15.28 -28.73
N PHE A 94 0.85 -14.08 -28.26
CA PHE A 94 -0.04 -12.92 -28.29
C PHE A 94 0.75 -11.62 -28.44
N LEU A 95 0.07 -10.56 -28.88
CA LEU A 95 0.62 -9.20 -28.90
C LEU A 95 0.81 -8.68 -27.48
N SER A 96 1.94 -8.04 -27.21
CA SER A 96 2.16 -7.40 -25.93
C SER A 96 1.06 -6.40 -25.59
N LYS A 97 0.66 -6.41 -24.32
CA LYS A 97 -0.39 -5.53 -23.80
C LYS A 97 0.00 -4.06 -23.83
N GLU A 98 1.30 -3.77 -23.79
CA GLU A 98 1.85 -2.43 -24.00
C GLU A 98 1.62 -1.97 -25.45
N TYR A 99 1.94 -2.85 -26.42
CA TYR A 99 1.70 -2.58 -27.85
C TYR A 99 0.21 -2.38 -28.16
N VAL A 100 -0.66 -3.25 -27.62
CA VAL A 100 -2.11 -3.13 -27.83
C VAL A 100 -2.63 -1.80 -27.31
N ARG A 101 -2.18 -1.37 -26.12
CA ARG A 101 -2.56 -0.08 -25.54
C ARG A 101 -2.13 1.08 -26.44
N ASP A 102 -0.87 1.08 -26.88
CA ASP A 102 -0.32 2.14 -27.72
C ASP A 102 -1.03 2.19 -29.08
N LEU A 103 -1.35 1.04 -29.66
CA LEU A 103 -2.14 0.94 -30.88
C LEU A 103 -3.54 1.55 -30.68
N LEU A 104 -4.22 1.23 -29.60
CA LEU A 104 -5.55 1.76 -29.30
C LEU A 104 -5.52 3.27 -29.07
N ILE A 105 -4.58 3.78 -28.27
CA ILE A 105 -4.41 5.22 -28.04
C ILE A 105 -4.14 5.94 -29.36
N LYS A 106 -3.23 5.40 -30.18
CA LYS A 106 -2.94 5.96 -31.51
C LYS A 106 -4.19 6.02 -32.38
N LYS A 107 -4.95 4.93 -32.45
CA LYS A 107 -6.15 4.85 -33.30
C LYS A 107 -7.29 5.74 -32.79
N ILE A 108 -7.50 5.82 -31.49
CA ILE A 108 -8.42 6.80 -30.88
C ILE A 108 -8.01 8.23 -31.24
N THR A 109 -6.72 8.51 -31.22
CA THR A 109 -6.16 9.82 -31.55
C THR A 109 -6.29 10.14 -33.04
N GLU A 110 -6.02 9.19 -33.93
CA GLU A 110 -6.17 9.35 -35.38
C GLU A 110 -7.63 9.67 -35.77
N TYR A 111 -8.58 9.02 -35.09
CA TYR A 111 -10.01 9.12 -35.38
C TYR A 111 -10.79 9.95 -34.35
N TYR A 112 -10.12 10.85 -33.62
CA TYR A 112 -10.69 11.57 -32.48
C TYR A 112 -11.99 12.35 -32.79
N TYR A 113 -12.17 12.74 -34.05
CA TYR A 113 -13.31 13.49 -34.55
C TYR A 113 -14.56 12.62 -34.81
N LYS A 114 -14.46 11.28 -34.74
CA LYS A 114 -15.61 10.41 -35.00
C LYS A 114 -16.63 10.54 -33.86
N LYS A 115 -17.89 10.79 -34.21
CA LYS A 115 -19.03 10.93 -33.27
C LYS A 115 -19.18 9.78 -32.27
N ILE A 116 -18.76 8.58 -32.65
CA ILE A 116 -18.83 7.38 -31.81
C ILE A 116 -17.85 7.38 -30.63
N ILE A 117 -16.78 8.19 -30.71
CA ILE A 117 -15.84 8.36 -29.62
C ILE A 117 -16.43 9.41 -28.67
N ILE A 118 -16.62 9.02 -27.43
CA ILE A 118 -17.20 9.86 -26.38
C ILE A 118 -16.13 10.10 -25.33
N TYR A 119 -15.83 11.37 -25.08
CA TYR A 119 -14.87 11.86 -24.11
C TYR A 119 -15.56 12.28 -22.82
N ARG A 120 -14.91 12.01 -21.69
CA ARG A 120 -15.25 12.55 -20.37
C ARG A 120 -13.98 12.90 -19.60
N ILE A 121 -14.12 13.72 -18.56
CA ILE A 121 -13.03 13.99 -17.62
C ILE A 121 -12.71 12.72 -16.81
N GLY A 122 -11.42 12.42 -16.63
CA GLY A 122 -10.96 11.31 -15.80
C GLY A 122 -11.20 11.55 -14.30
N ASN A 123 -11.40 10.48 -13.54
CA ASN A 123 -11.82 10.58 -12.14
C ASN A 123 -10.73 11.11 -11.19
N LEU A 124 -9.45 11.03 -11.59
CA LEU A 124 -8.33 11.56 -10.82
C LEU A 124 -8.04 13.05 -11.09
N LEU A 125 -8.71 13.67 -12.08
CA LEU A 125 -8.54 15.09 -12.37
C LEU A 125 -9.26 15.92 -11.29
N LYS A 126 -8.47 16.69 -10.54
CA LYS A 126 -8.99 17.60 -9.51
C LYS A 126 -9.53 18.86 -10.18
N ARG A 127 -10.68 19.31 -9.66
CA ARG A 127 -11.37 20.53 -10.07
C ARG A 127 -11.12 21.58 -8.99
N GLU A 128 -10.38 22.62 -9.33
CA GLU A 128 -10.19 23.80 -8.48
C GLU A 128 -10.97 24.97 -9.08
N ASN A 129 -11.06 26.09 -8.36
CA ASN A 129 -11.83 27.24 -8.84
C ASN A 129 -11.29 27.73 -10.18
N ASP A 130 -9.97 27.92 -10.28
CA ASP A 130 -9.33 28.58 -11.42
C ASP A 130 -8.55 27.63 -12.34
N ASN A 131 -8.38 26.36 -11.95
CA ASN A 131 -7.58 25.38 -12.69
C ASN A 131 -8.13 23.95 -12.57
N TYR A 132 -7.59 23.09 -13.43
CA TYR A 132 -7.61 21.63 -13.25
C TYR A 132 -6.22 21.18 -12.84
N SER A 133 -6.13 20.17 -11.96
CA SER A 133 -4.83 19.61 -11.57
C SER A 133 -4.85 18.09 -11.46
N ILE A 134 -3.74 17.46 -11.85
CA ILE A 134 -3.58 16.00 -11.75
C ILE A 134 -2.13 15.65 -11.44
N TYR A 135 -1.95 14.70 -10.52
CA TYR A 135 -0.68 14.03 -10.33
C TYR A 135 -0.58 12.88 -11.31
N THR A 136 0.34 12.98 -12.25
CA THR A 136 0.58 11.95 -13.27
C THR A 136 2.08 11.68 -13.40
N TYR A 137 2.42 10.78 -14.31
CA TYR A 137 3.77 10.38 -14.62
C TYR A 137 4.15 10.81 -16.03
N MET A 138 5.23 11.60 -16.11
CA MET A 138 5.83 12.09 -17.36
C MET A 138 7.36 12.02 -17.23
N ASP A 139 8.05 11.60 -18.29
CA ASP A 139 9.53 11.58 -18.37
C ASP A 139 10.19 10.88 -17.18
N THR A 140 9.69 9.69 -16.87
CA THR A 140 10.13 8.85 -15.76
C THR A 140 10.01 9.43 -14.35
N LYS A 141 9.25 10.51 -14.16
CA LYS A 141 9.06 11.18 -12.86
C LYS A 141 7.58 11.48 -12.57
N ARG A 142 7.23 11.49 -11.27
CA ARG A 142 5.93 12.01 -10.80
C ARG A 142 5.91 13.53 -11.02
N LYS A 143 4.88 14.05 -11.67
CA LYS A 143 4.67 15.49 -11.89
C LYS A 143 3.24 15.88 -11.55
N LEU A 144 3.08 17.06 -10.99
CA LEU A 144 1.79 17.73 -10.88
C LEU A 144 1.60 18.58 -12.14
N ILE A 145 0.59 18.26 -12.94
CA ILE A 145 0.16 19.09 -14.06
C ILE A 145 -0.95 20.01 -13.56
N ILE A 146 -0.82 21.31 -13.85
CA ILE A 146 -1.82 22.33 -13.57
C ILE A 146 -2.23 22.97 -14.89
N ILE A 147 -3.52 22.95 -15.19
CA ILE A 147 -4.12 23.48 -16.42
C ILE A 147 -5.08 24.61 -16.03
N PRO A 148 -4.70 25.89 -16.21
CA PRO A 148 -5.58 27.03 -15.90
C PRO A 148 -6.86 26.97 -16.74
N LYS A 149 -8.04 27.18 -16.13
CA LYS A 149 -9.33 27.15 -16.85
C LYS A 149 -9.44 28.23 -17.93
N VAL A 150 -8.73 29.33 -17.74
CA VAL A 150 -8.64 30.44 -18.70
C VAL A 150 -7.84 30.08 -19.97
N SER A 151 -6.96 29.08 -19.88
CA SER A 151 -6.18 28.61 -21.02
C SER A 151 -7.07 27.86 -22.02
N LEU A 152 -6.64 27.74 -23.27
CA LEU A 152 -7.39 27.01 -24.29
C LEU A 152 -7.64 25.54 -23.91
N LEU A 153 -6.62 24.87 -23.34
CA LEU A 153 -6.76 23.51 -22.80
C LEU A 153 -7.75 23.46 -21.64
N GLY A 154 -7.72 24.45 -20.75
CA GLY A 154 -8.67 24.58 -19.65
C GLY A 154 -10.10 24.78 -20.12
N LYS A 155 -10.33 25.60 -21.16
CA LYS A 155 -11.63 25.78 -21.79
C LYS A 155 -12.13 24.49 -22.45
N MET A 156 -11.24 23.72 -23.08
CA MET A 156 -11.59 22.39 -23.62
C MET A 156 -12.05 21.44 -22.52
N LEU A 157 -11.32 21.39 -21.40
CA LEU A 157 -11.70 20.54 -20.26
C LEU A 157 -13.01 21.01 -19.63
N LEU A 158 -13.20 22.33 -19.48
CA LEU A 158 -14.45 22.91 -19.00
C LEU A 158 -15.63 22.52 -19.89
N PHE A 159 -15.46 22.59 -21.21
CA PHE A 159 -16.46 22.16 -22.17
C PHE A 159 -16.84 20.68 -21.99
N ILE A 160 -15.87 19.79 -21.74
CA ILE A 160 -16.14 18.37 -21.47
C ILE A 160 -16.82 18.19 -20.10
N ASP A 161 -16.35 18.89 -19.07
CA ASP A 161 -16.82 18.77 -17.69
C ASP A 161 -18.28 19.24 -17.54
N GLU A 162 -18.64 20.38 -18.13
CA GLU A 162 -20.00 20.95 -18.10
C GLU A 162 -21.01 20.06 -18.84
N ASN A 163 -20.60 19.44 -19.94
CA ASN A 163 -21.45 18.54 -20.72
C ASN A 163 -21.48 17.11 -20.15
N LYS A 164 -20.68 16.79 -19.11
CA LYS A 164 -20.38 15.45 -18.57
C LYS A 164 -19.69 14.50 -19.56
N THR A 165 -20.19 14.46 -20.80
CA THR A 165 -19.62 13.73 -21.92
C THR A 165 -19.71 14.55 -23.21
N VAL A 166 -18.73 14.38 -24.10
CA VAL A 166 -18.65 15.09 -25.39
C VAL A 166 -18.29 14.10 -26.50
N SER A 167 -19.03 14.13 -27.61
CA SER A 167 -18.71 13.31 -28.79
C SER A 167 -17.56 13.90 -29.61
N GLY A 168 -16.83 13.06 -30.33
CA GLY A 168 -15.65 13.47 -31.08
C GLY A 168 -15.88 14.56 -32.12
N ASP A 169 -17.02 14.56 -32.78
CA ASP A 169 -17.43 15.59 -33.75
C ASP A 169 -17.58 16.97 -33.09
N LYS A 170 -18.20 17.02 -31.90
CA LYS A 170 -18.32 18.26 -31.12
C LYS A 170 -16.98 18.73 -30.58
N LEU A 171 -16.12 17.81 -30.15
CA LEU A 171 -14.76 18.15 -29.73
C LEU A 171 -13.96 18.73 -30.91
N TYR A 172 -14.08 18.13 -32.09
CA TYR A 172 -13.46 18.63 -33.32
C TYR A 172 -13.95 20.05 -33.67
N GLU A 173 -15.26 20.30 -33.63
CA GLU A 173 -15.82 21.64 -33.84
C GLU A 173 -15.28 22.66 -32.83
N PHE A 174 -15.21 22.30 -31.56
CA PHE A 174 -14.61 23.16 -30.52
C PHE A 174 -13.16 23.51 -30.86
N MET A 175 -12.34 22.52 -31.22
CA MET A 175 -10.92 22.75 -31.54
C MET A 175 -10.74 23.59 -32.80
N LYS A 176 -11.55 23.33 -33.84
CA LYS A 176 -11.56 24.11 -35.08
C LYS A 176 -11.95 25.56 -34.85
N ASN A 177 -12.99 25.81 -34.05
CA ASN A 177 -13.45 27.16 -33.72
C ASN A 177 -12.44 27.96 -32.90
N ASN A 178 -11.50 27.27 -32.22
CA ASN A 178 -10.41 27.90 -31.47
C ASN A 178 -9.07 27.90 -32.23
N GLY A 179 -9.05 27.59 -33.53
CA GLY A 179 -7.88 27.74 -34.39
C GLY A 179 -6.75 26.75 -34.14
N LEU A 180 -7.01 25.58 -33.56
CA LEU A 180 -5.98 24.57 -33.33
C LEU A 180 -5.71 23.71 -34.58
N GLU A 181 -4.44 23.62 -34.95
CA GLU A 181 -3.99 22.70 -36.00
C GLU A 181 -4.24 21.24 -35.61
N GLU A 182 -4.69 20.44 -36.57
CA GLU A 182 -5.08 19.04 -36.35
C GLU A 182 -3.98 18.20 -35.69
N ASN A 183 -2.72 18.41 -36.08
CA ASN A 183 -1.57 17.69 -35.50
C ASN A 183 -1.36 18.03 -34.02
N SER A 184 -1.59 19.30 -33.65
CA SER A 184 -1.53 19.74 -32.26
C SER A 184 -2.68 19.16 -31.44
N VAL A 185 -3.89 19.11 -32.00
CA VAL A 185 -5.06 18.47 -31.38
C VAL A 185 -4.78 16.99 -31.09
N LYS A 186 -4.26 16.26 -32.09
CA LYS A 186 -3.91 14.84 -31.93
C LYS A 186 -2.92 14.63 -30.79
N ARG A 187 -1.84 15.41 -30.72
CA ARG A 187 -0.88 15.33 -29.61
C ARG A 187 -1.49 15.63 -28.25
N ILE A 188 -2.36 16.66 -28.17
CA ILE A 188 -3.07 17.01 -26.92
C ILE A 188 -3.95 15.85 -26.47
N ILE A 189 -4.72 15.25 -27.37
CA ILE A 189 -5.62 14.13 -27.06
C ILE A 189 -4.83 12.90 -26.63
N GLU A 190 -3.75 12.56 -27.34
CA GLU A 190 -2.85 11.45 -26.98
C GLU A 190 -2.31 11.63 -25.56
N GLU A 191 -1.74 12.81 -25.25
CA GLU A 191 -1.21 13.12 -23.92
C GLU A 191 -2.30 13.11 -22.84
N PHE A 192 -3.49 13.63 -23.14
CA PHE A 192 -4.58 13.67 -22.17
C PHE A 192 -5.12 12.28 -21.85
N ILE A 193 -5.17 11.37 -22.84
CA ILE A 193 -5.57 9.97 -22.64
C ILE A 193 -4.48 9.23 -21.87
N ILE A 194 -3.21 9.34 -22.28
CA ILE A 194 -2.07 8.71 -21.60
C ILE A 194 -2.09 9.07 -20.11
N ASN A 195 -2.28 10.36 -19.80
CA ASN A 195 -2.28 10.89 -18.44
C ASN A 195 -3.64 10.80 -17.72
N ARG A 196 -4.67 10.18 -18.32
CA ARG A 196 -6.03 10.07 -17.78
C ARG A 196 -6.67 11.40 -17.38
N ILE A 197 -6.29 12.49 -18.04
CA ILE A 197 -6.97 13.79 -17.92
C ILE A 197 -8.37 13.66 -18.55
N ILE A 198 -8.42 13.01 -19.71
CA ILE A 198 -9.67 12.59 -20.37
C ILE A 198 -9.66 11.08 -20.53
N VAL A 199 -10.85 10.49 -20.56
CA VAL A 199 -11.06 9.07 -20.86
C VAL A 199 -12.16 8.91 -21.89
N THR A 200 -12.12 7.81 -22.65
CA THR A 200 -13.06 7.54 -23.74
C THR A 200 -13.98 6.37 -23.42
N ASN A 201 -15.15 6.31 -24.06
CA ASN A 201 -16.03 5.13 -24.03
C ASN A 201 -15.37 3.84 -24.57
N ILE A 202 -14.25 3.96 -25.30
CA ILE A 202 -13.38 2.83 -25.61
C ILE A 202 -12.51 2.55 -24.39
N ASP A 203 -12.94 1.57 -23.59
CA ASP A 203 -12.27 1.21 -22.35
C ASP A 203 -10.91 0.54 -22.64
N LEU A 204 -9.82 1.26 -22.38
CA LEU A 204 -8.47 0.78 -22.66
C LEU A 204 -8.16 -0.51 -21.89
N GLU A 205 -8.47 -0.60 -20.60
CA GLU A 205 -8.15 -1.79 -19.79
C GLU A 205 -8.91 -3.01 -20.28
N LYS A 206 -10.21 -2.87 -20.55
CA LYS A 206 -11.05 -3.95 -21.07
C LYS A 206 -10.53 -4.48 -22.41
N ASN A 207 -10.18 -3.57 -23.32
CA ASN A 207 -9.71 -3.94 -24.66
C ASN A 207 -8.27 -4.50 -24.64
N VAL A 208 -7.39 -3.95 -23.80
CA VAL A 208 -6.03 -4.48 -23.62
C VAL A 208 -6.07 -5.88 -23.03
N PHE A 209 -6.92 -6.14 -22.03
CA PHE A 209 -7.04 -7.45 -21.41
C PHE A 209 -7.87 -8.45 -22.24
N GLY A 210 -8.53 -8.00 -23.30
CA GLY A 210 -9.22 -8.87 -24.26
C GLY A 210 -8.31 -9.87 -24.96
N GLU A 211 -8.91 -10.95 -25.46
CA GLU A 211 -8.24 -11.97 -26.28
C GLU A 211 -7.87 -11.45 -27.67
N THR A 212 -8.67 -10.52 -28.21
CA THR A 212 -8.47 -9.86 -29.50
C THR A 212 -8.49 -8.34 -29.30
N VAL A 213 -7.70 -7.64 -30.11
CA VAL A 213 -7.72 -6.17 -30.22
C VAL A 213 -9.02 -5.69 -30.86
N LEU A 214 -9.63 -6.51 -31.73
CA LEU A 214 -10.82 -6.18 -32.50
C LEU A 214 -12.10 -6.47 -31.72
N SER A 215 -12.28 -5.83 -30.58
CA SER A 215 -13.59 -5.82 -29.92
C SER A 215 -14.65 -5.11 -30.78
N GLU A 216 -15.93 -5.34 -30.49
CA GLU A 216 -17.03 -4.65 -31.18
C GLU A 216 -16.99 -3.13 -31.01
N GLU A 217 -16.43 -2.61 -29.91
CA GLU A 217 -16.24 -1.17 -29.70
C GLU A 217 -15.11 -0.64 -30.60
N VAL A 218 -13.99 -1.36 -30.66
CA VAL A 218 -12.81 -0.98 -31.45
C VAL A 218 -13.09 -1.07 -32.95
N LYS A 219 -13.78 -2.10 -33.43
CA LYS A 219 -14.14 -2.23 -34.86
C LYS A 219 -14.93 -1.03 -35.38
N LYS A 220 -15.74 -0.40 -34.53
CA LYS A 220 -16.58 0.74 -34.94
C LYS A 220 -15.78 2.02 -35.17
N ILE A 221 -14.56 2.12 -34.65
CA ILE A 221 -13.68 3.29 -34.88
C ILE A 221 -12.68 3.07 -36.02
N LEU A 222 -12.29 1.83 -36.27
CA LEU A 222 -11.26 1.49 -37.24
C LEU A 222 -11.78 1.51 -38.68
N GLU A 223 -10.90 1.81 -39.62
CA GLU A 223 -11.17 1.64 -41.05
C GLU A 223 -11.06 0.16 -41.46
N TYR A 224 -11.67 -0.19 -42.60
CA TYR A 224 -11.66 -1.58 -43.10
C TYR A 224 -10.24 -2.15 -43.26
N ASN A 225 -9.30 -1.34 -43.75
CA ASN A 225 -7.90 -1.75 -43.93
C ASN A 225 -7.22 -2.03 -42.58
N ASP A 226 -7.43 -1.18 -41.57
CA ASP A 226 -6.89 -1.39 -40.21
C ASP A 226 -7.42 -2.71 -39.62
N ILE A 227 -8.73 -2.97 -39.75
CA ILE A 227 -9.36 -4.21 -39.28
C ILE A 227 -8.75 -5.43 -39.98
N LYS A 228 -8.56 -5.36 -41.30
CA LYS A 228 -7.97 -6.43 -42.09
C LYS A 228 -6.53 -6.73 -41.64
N GLU A 229 -5.70 -5.70 -41.50
CA GLU A 229 -4.30 -5.83 -41.09
C GLU A 229 -4.17 -6.39 -39.67
N ILE A 230 -4.97 -5.92 -38.72
CA ILE A 230 -4.96 -6.42 -37.34
C ILE A 230 -5.42 -7.89 -37.30
N LYS A 231 -6.48 -8.24 -38.05
CA LYS A 231 -6.97 -9.62 -38.10
C LYS A 231 -5.94 -10.57 -38.71
N GLU A 232 -5.25 -10.13 -39.76
CA GLU A 232 -4.16 -10.89 -40.37
C GLU A 232 -2.99 -11.06 -39.39
N LEU A 233 -2.61 -9.99 -38.69
CA LEU A 233 -1.58 -10.01 -37.65
C LEU A 233 -1.91 -11.02 -36.53
N GLU A 234 -3.13 -11.00 -35.98
CA GLU A 234 -3.56 -11.96 -34.94
C GLU A 234 -3.56 -13.41 -35.45
N LYS A 235 -3.98 -13.63 -36.71
CA LYS A 235 -3.96 -14.95 -37.34
C LYS A 235 -2.54 -15.48 -37.50
N GLU A 236 -1.61 -14.65 -37.95
CA GLU A 236 -0.20 -15.02 -38.11
C GLU A 236 0.45 -15.36 -36.76
N ILE A 237 0.16 -14.59 -35.72
CA ILE A 237 0.67 -14.83 -34.36
C ILE A 237 0.15 -16.16 -33.79
N THR A 238 -1.15 -16.42 -33.90
CA THR A 238 -1.76 -17.64 -33.34
C THR A 238 -1.30 -18.92 -34.03
N GLY A 239 -0.81 -18.82 -35.27
CA GLY A 239 -0.26 -19.94 -36.04
C GLY A 239 1.21 -20.30 -35.75
N LEU A 240 1.97 -19.44 -35.07
CA LEU A 240 3.43 -19.59 -34.88
C LEU A 240 3.84 -20.93 -34.25
N ASN A 241 3.02 -21.49 -33.35
CA ASN A 241 3.38 -22.71 -32.62
C ASN A 241 3.52 -23.95 -33.53
N ARG A 242 2.89 -23.96 -34.70
CA ARG A 242 2.83 -25.09 -35.64
C ARG A 242 3.91 -25.05 -36.73
N LEU A 243 4.71 -23.99 -36.80
CA LEU A 243 5.64 -23.77 -37.90
C LEU A 243 7.01 -24.43 -37.65
N GLU A 244 7.63 -24.87 -38.75
CA GLU A 244 9.05 -25.25 -38.81
C GLU A 244 9.96 -24.02 -38.70
N ILE A 245 11.24 -24.21 -38.35
CA ILE A 245 12.10 -23.10 -37.90
C ILE A 245 12.34 -22.03 -38.98
N GLU A 246 12.53 -22.42 -40.24
CA GLU A 246 12.75 -21.48 -41.34
C GLU A 246 11.49 -20.65 -41.64
N GLU A 247 10.32 -21.28 -41.63
CA GLU A 247 9.04 -20.60 -41.83
C GLU A 247 8.71 -19.70 -40.63
N TYR A 248 8.96 -20.18 -39.42
CA TYR A 248 8.81 -19.44 -38.17
C TYR A 248 9.59 -18.12 -38.18
N ILE A 249 10.86 -18.14 -38.60
CA ILE A 249 11.69 -16.94 -38.71
C ILE A 249 11.12 -15.96 -39.74
N LYS A 250 10.69 -16.46 -40.91
CA LYS A 250 10.06 -15.62 -41.95
C LYS A 250 8.77 -14.97 -41.43
N LYS A 251 7.94 -15.72 -40.70
CA LYS A 251 6.70 -15.21 -40.12
C LYS A 251 6.95 -14.18 -39.02
N ILE A 252 7.95 -14.36 -38.15
CA ILE A 252 8.33 -13.33 -37.17
C ILE A 252 8.72 -12.02 -37.87
N LYS A 253 9.52 -12.08 -38.93
CA LYS A 253 9.90 -10.87 -39.71
C LYS A 253 8.67 -10.17 -40.29
N LEU A 254 7.72 -10.93 -40.83
CA LEU A 254 6.47 -10.40 -41.36
C LEU A 254 5.63 -9.75 -40.26
N ILE A 255 5.42 -10.43 -39.14
CA ILE A 255 4.67 -9.92 -37.98
C ILE A 255 5.29 -8.61 -37.48
N ASN A 256 6.61 -8.58 -37.31
CA ASN A 256 7.33 -7.37 -36.90
C ASN A 256 7.15 -6.23 -37.90
N ARG A 257 7.18 -6.51 -39.21
CA ARG A 257 6.95 -5.48 -40.24
C ARG A 257 5.50 -4.97 -40.21
N THR A 258 4.51 -5.85 -40.10
CA THR A 258 3.09 -5.48 -40.06
C THR A 258 2.79 -4.64 -38.82
N ALA A 259 3.27 -5.09 -37.65
CA ALA A 259 3.13 -4.33 -36.40
C ALA A 259 3.87 -2.98 -36.44
N TYR A 260 5.02 -2.90 -37.14
CA TYR A 260 5.70 -1.61 -37.39
C TYR A 260 4.78 -0.63 -38.12
N ASN A 261 4.17 -1.09 -39.21
CA ASN A 261 3.39 -0.24 -40.10
C ASN A 261 2.15 0.32 -39.40
N LEU A 262 1.50 -0.48 -38.55
CA LEU A 262 0.30 -0.06 -37.81
C LEU A 262 0.58 1.07 -36.80
N ILE A 263 1.71 1.05 -36.08
CA ILE A 263 2.03 2.08 -35.07
C ILE A 263 2.98 3.16 -35.60
N GLY A 264 3.85 2.87 -36.57
CA GLY A 264 4.84 3.81 -37.09
C GLY A 264 6.00 4.10 -36.13
N LYS A 265 6.18 3.28 -35.09
CA LYS A 265 7.33 3.32 -34.17
C LYS A 265 8.05 1.98 -34.23
N LYS A 266 9.39 1.99 -34.15
CA LYS A 266 10.19 0.77 -33.90
C LYS A 266 9.94 0.37 -32.45
N VAL A 267 8.78 -0.22 -32.19
CA VAL A 267 8.54 -0.88 -30.91
C VAL A 267 9.29 -2.19 -30.98
N HIS A 268 10.20 -2.46 -30.05
CA HIS A 268 10.78 -3.80 -29.92
C HIS A 268 9.63 -4.76 -29.64
N TYR A 269 9.20 -5.47 -30.69
CA TYR A 269 8.04 -6.36 -30.66
C TYR A 269 8.19 -7.34 -29.52
N ARG A 270 7.29 -7.24 -28.57
CA ARG A 270 6.96 -8.36 -27.70
C ARG A 270 5.74 -9.00 -28.32
N ILE A 271 5.93 -9.82 -29.35
CA ILE A 271 5.14 -11.06 -29.34
C ILE A 271 5.58 -11.70 -28.02
N VAL A 272 4.66 -11.84 -27.08
CA VAL A 272 4.97 -12.55 -25.85
C VAL A 272 4.65 -13.99 -26.14
N ASN A 273 5.65 -14.85 -26.01
CA ASN A 273 5.35 -16.26 -25.90
C ASN A 273 4.65 -16.45 -24.55
N GLY A 274 3.37 -16.79 -24.64
CA GLY A 274 2.58 -17.38 -23.59
C GLY A 274 3.11 -18.78 -23.30
N HIS A 275 4.23 -18.85 -22.60
CA HIS A 275 4.67 -19.89 -21.67
C HIS A 275 4.53 -21.33 -22.15
N SER A 276 5.65 -22.05 -22.13
CA SER A 276 5.54 -23.49 -22.25
C SER A 276 4.79 -24.04 -21.04
N LYS A 277 3.79 -24.87 -21.28
CA LYS A 277 3.03 -25.55 -20.23
C LYS A 277 3.20 -27.07 -20.36
N SER A 278 3.54 -27.75 -19.27
CA SER A 278 3.72 -29.21 -19.26
C SER A 278 3.00 -29.88 -18.09
N LYS A 279 2.61 -31.14 -18.30
CA LYS A 279 2.21 -32.06 -17.23
C LYS A 279 3.44 -32.90 -16.89
N ILE A 280 3.88 -32.87 -15.64
CA ILE A 280 4.97 -33.73 -15.14
C ILE A 280 4.39 -34.58 -14.01
N GLU A 281 4.62 -35.89 -14.06
CA GLU A 281 4.37 -36.79 -12.93
C GLU A 281 5.39 -36.47 -11.85
N PHE A 282 4.95 -35.82 -10.77
CA PHE A 282 5.83 -35.48 -9.66
C PHE A 282 5.35 -36.11 -8.36
N ILE A 283 6.32 -36.47 -7.52
CA ILE A 283 6.12 -36.98 -6.16
C ILE A 283 5.26 -35.97 -5.41
N SER A 284 4.08 -36.41 -4.95
CA SER A 284 3.10 -35.54 -4.30
C SER A 284 3.77 -34.74 -3.18
N ASN A 285 3.65 -33.42 -3.23
CA ASN A 285 4.16 -32.54 -2.19
C ASN A 285 3.17 -32.43 -1.02
N LYS A 286 2.57 -33.56 -0.61
CA LYS A 286 1.63 -33.66 0.53
C LYS A 286 2.23 -33.17 1.88
N ALA A 287 3.50 -32.76 1.93
CA ALA A 287 4.28 -32.65 3.17
C ALA A 287 4.62 -31.23 3.67
N PHE A 288 4.55 -30.15 2.87
CA PHE A 288 4.84 -28.80 3.39
C PHE A 288 3.55 -28.07 3.77
N ASN A 289 3.19 -28.15 5.06
CA ASN A 289 2.16 -27.33 5.66
C ASN A 289 2.81 -26.27 6.57
N MET A 290 2.50 -25.00 6.32
CA MET A 290 3.02 -23.91 7.13
C MET A 290 2.25 -23.86 8.46
N GLY A 291 2.91 -24.23 9.56
CA GLY A 291 2.31 -24.17 10.90
C GLY A 291 2.02 -22.75 11.36
N LYS A 292 1.16 -22.60 12.38
CA LYS A 292 0.70 -21.30 12.91
C LYS A 292 1.86 -20.36 13.28
N ARG A 293 2.90 -20.86 13.97
CA ARG A 293 4.05 -20.03 14.36
C ARG A 293 4.82 -19.48 13.17
N VAL A 294 5.04 -20.29 12.13
CA VAL A 294 5.71 -19.83 10.88
C VAL A 294 4.87 -18.77 10.17
N LYS A 295 3.54 -18.94 10.15
CA LYS A 295 2.61 -17.91 9.61
C LYS A 295 2.71 -16.61 10.39
N CYS A 296 2.73 -16.67 11.72
CA CYS A 296 2.91 -15.48 12.57
C CYS A 296 4.27 -14.82 12.33
N PHE A 297 5.34 -15.60 12.21
CA PHE A 297 6.69 -15.10 11.91
C PHE A 297 6.73 -14.32 10.60
N PHE A 298 6.23 -14.87 9.50
CA PHE A 298 6.20 -14.14 8.22
C PHE A 298 5.21 -12.98 8.19
N THR A 299 4.12 -13.04 8.97
CA THR A 299 3.22 -11.89 9.14
C THR A 299 3.91 -10.76 9.90
N ALA A 300 4.72 -11.09 10.93
CA ALA A 300 5.53 -10.13 11.67
C ALA A 300 6.56 -9.43 10.76
N LEU A 301 7.29 -10.19 9.94
CA LEU A 301 8.19 -9.61 8.93
C LEU A 301 7.44 -8.73 7.91
N GLY A 302 6.23 -9.12 7.50
CA GLY A 302 5.38 -8.28 6.63
C GLY A 302 5.00 -6.93 7.25
N SER A 303 4.88 -6.85 8.58
CA SER A 303 4.47 -5.62 9.29
C SER A 303 5.56 -4.57 9.46
N ILE A 304 6.79 -4.88 9.06
CA ILE A 304 7.92 -3.95 9.06
C ILE A 304 8.34 -3.55 7.64
N GLU A 305 7.62 -4.04 6.63
CA GLU A 305 7.79 -3.62 5.25
C GLU A 305 7.34 -2.16 5.05
N ASP A 306 7.94 -1.47 4.08
CA ASP A 306 7.67 -0.05 3.80
C ASP A 306 6.19 0.23 3.55
N TRP A 307 5.50 -0.65 2.80
CA TRP A 307 4.08 -0.49 2.50
C TRP A 307 3.23 -0.56 3.77
N TYR A 308 3.57 -1.42 4.74
CA TYR A 308 2.83 -1.55 5.98
C TYR A 308 3.01 -0.31 6.84
N VAL A 309 4.26 0.10 7.05
CA VAL A 309 4.62 1.25 7.87
C VAL A 309 3.97 2.53 7.32
N LYS A 310 4.02 2.73 6.00
CA LYS A 310 3.36 3.87 5.33
C LYS A 310 1.85 3.90 5.55
N ILE A 311 1.16 2.77 5.35
CA ILE A 311 -0.30 2.72 5.52
C ILE A 311 -0.70 2.79 6.99
N LYS A 312 0.10 2.23 7.91
CA LYS A 312 -0.16 2.34 9.35
C LYS A 312 -0.07 3.78 9.84
N ASN A 313 0.99 4.50 9.44
CA ASN A 313 1.11 5.93 9.72
C ASN A 313 -0.03 6.73 9.06
N TYR A 314 -0.39 6.39 7.82
CA TYR A 314 -1.56 6.98 7.16
C TYR A 314 -2.87 6.75 7.94
N GLU A 315 -3.11 5.55 8.48
CA GLU A 315 -4.27 5.26 9.31
C GLU A 315 -4.31 6.15 10.57
N GLU A 316 -3.17 6.34 11.24
CA GLU A 316 -3.07 7.19 12.43
C GLU A 316 -3.38 8.65 12.10
N VAL A 317 -2.75 9.19 11.05
CA VAL A 317 -3.00 10.57 10.61
C VAL A 317 -4.43 10.74 10.09
N PHE A 318 -5.00 9.72 9.43
CA PHE A 318 -6.39 9.73 8.97
C PHE A 318 -7.35 9.81 10.16
N LYS A 319 -7.15 8.97 11.19
CA LYS A 319 -7.96 8.97 12.41
C LYS A 319 -7.83 10.30 13.17
N ASP A 320 -6.63 10.86 13.25
CA ASP A 320 -6.39 12.15 13.91
C ASP A 320 -7.07 13.32 13.15
N ARG A 321 -7.12 13.24 11.80
CA ARG A 321 -7.69 14.30 10.96
C ARG A 321 -9.22 14.22 10.83
N TYR A 322 -9.77 13.02 10.70
CA TYR A 322 -11.18 12.83 10.36
C TYR A 322 -12.01 12.15 11.45
N GLY A 323 -11.37 11.65 12.52
CA GLY A 323 -12.06 10.91 13.58
C GLY A 323 -12.53 9.52 13.13
N LEU A 324 -13.46 8.95 13.89
CA LEU A 324 -14.12 7.69 13.56
C LEU A 324 -15.49 7.95 12.91
N PHE A 325 -15.94 6.99 12.09
CA PHE A 325 -17.25 6.97 11.43
C PHE A 325 -17.51 8.11 10.43
N GLN A 326 -16.49 8.88 10.05
CA GLN A 326 -16.58 9.87 8.98
C GLN A 326 -16.22 9.24 7.63
N GLY A 327 -17.15 9.35 6.67
CA GLY A 327 -16.92 8.97 5.28
C GLY A 327 -16.15 10.04 4.53
N VAL A 328 -14.95 9.68 4.04
CA VAL A 328 -14.05 10.55 3.29
C VAL A 328 -13.90 10.03 1.87
N SER A 329 -14.09 10.88 0.86
CA SER A 329 -13.95 10.46 -0.55
C SER A 329 -12.55 9.91 -0.86
N PHE A 330 -12.45 9.00 -1.83
CA PHE A 330 -11.17 8.46 -2.29
C PHE A 330 -10.14 9.55 -2.65
N THR A 331 -10.55 10.60 -3.36
CA THR A 331 -9.65 11.69 -3.77
C THR A 331 -9.10 12.47 -2.58
N GLU A 332 -9.93 12.78 -1.57
CA GLU A 332 -9.47 13.47 -0.36
C GLU A 332 -8.55 12.59 0.49
N ALA A 333 -8.85 11.29 0.58
CA ALA A 333 -7.97 10.30 1.21
C ALA A 333 -6.61 10.19 0.51
N LEU A 334 -6.60 10.16 -0.84
CA LEU A 334 -5.38 10.09 -1.64
C LEU A 334 -4.50 11.34 -1.47
N GLU A 335 -5.08 12.53 -1.30
CA GLU A 335 -4.32 13.75 -0.99
C GLU A 335 -3.64 13.70 0.38
N LEU A 336 -4.30 13.07 1.37
CA LEU A 336 -3.67 12.86 2.65
C LEU A 336 -2.51 11.86 2.53
N TYR A 337 -2.70 10.77 1.77
CA TYR A 337 -1.65 9.79 1.50
C TYR A 337 -0.44 10.42 0.80
N ARG A 338 -0.65 11.30 -0.19
CA ARG A 338 0.42 12.05 -0.87
C ARG A 338 1.35 12.75 0.11
N LYS A 339 0.78 13.57 1.00
CA LYS A 339 1.53 14.34 2.01
C LYS A 339 2.36 13.44 2.95
N ILE A 340 1.87 12.24 3.23
CA ILE A 340 2.55 11.29 4.13
C ILE A 340 3.63 10.50 3.38
N SER A 341 3.36 10.09 2.15
CA SER A 341 4.30 9.30 1.33
C SER A 341 5.59 10.04 0.97
N GLU A 342 5.58 11.37 1.04
CA GLU A 342 6.77 12.22 0.86
C GLU A 342 7.60 12.38 2.14
N SER A 343 7.13 11.89 3.29
CA SER A 343 7.85 11.98 4.56
C SER A 343 8.66 10.72 4.87
N ASP A 344 9.86 10.89 5.41
CA ASP A 344 10.65 9.79 5.97
C ASP A 344 10.00 9.30 7.25
N ILE A 345 9.49 8.07 7.24
CA ILE A 345 8.84 7.44 8.39
C ILE A 345 9.85 6.48 9.03
N ASN A 346 10.31 6.82 10.24
CA ASN A 346 11.10 5.89 11.05
C ASN A 346 10.16 5.00 11.88
N ASP A 347 10.27 3.68 11.72
CA ASP A 347 9.55 2.70 12.53
C ASP A 347 10.52 2.06 13.54
N ASN A 348 10.31 2.34 14.83
CA ASN A 348 11.16 1.85 15.91
C ASN A 348 11.21 0.31 15.99
N ARG A 349 10.17 -0.41 15.52
CA ARG A 349 10.13 -1.89 15.53
C ARG A 349 11.07 -2.42 14.46
N ARG A 350 11.05 -1.82 13.27
CA ARG A 350 11.99 -2.12 12.18
C ARG A 350 13.43 -1.82 12.60
N GLU A 351 13.69 -0.65 13.18
CA GLU A 351 15.02 -0.28 13.67
C GLU A 351 15.52 -1.23 14.77
N GLY A 352 14.64 -1.60 15.70
CA GLY A 352 14.95 -2.55 16.76
C GLY A 352 15.25 -3.96 16.24
N LEU A 353 14.54 -4.42 15.21
CA LEU A 353 14.82 -5.71 14.55
C LEU A 353 16.07 -5.68 13.69
N PHE A 354 16.32 -4.57 12.99
CA PHE A 354 17.56 -4.35 12.27
C PHE A 354 18.76 -4.53 13.20
N LYS A 355 18.79 -3.80 14.33
CA LYS A 355 19.87 -3.92 15.33
C LYS A 355 20.02 -5.35 15.86
N TRP A 356 18.91 -6.07 16.06
CA TRP A 356 18.92 -7.46 16.51
C TRP A 356 19.55 -8.41 15.48
N PHE A 357 19.13 -8.32 14.20
CA PHE A 357 19.70 -9.16 13.13
C PHE A 357 21.17 -8.82 12.87
N GLU A 358 21.53 -7.54 12.86
CA GLU A 358 22.92 -7.08 12.72
C GLU A 358 23.81 -7.67 13.82
N SER A 359 23.37 -7.61 15.08
CA SER A 359 24.10 -8.22 16.20
C SER A 359 24.30 -9.72 16.01
N LYS A 360 23.26 -10.44 15.57
CA LYS A 360 23.33 -11.90 15.36
C LYS A 360 24.20 -12.29 14.18
N ILE A 361 24.18 -11.52 13.10
CA ILE A 361 25.03 -11.76 11.93
C ILE A 361 26.49 -11.54 12.28
N ASN A 362 26.82 -10.48 13.01
CA ASN A 362 28.19 -10.19 13.44
C ASN A 362 28.73 -11.31 14.35
N GLU A 363 27.96 -11.77 15.32
CA GLU A 363 28.29 -12.91 16.20
C GLU A 363 28.64 -14.17 15.38
N ILE A 364 27.79 -14.52 14.40
CA ILE A 364 27.99 -15.69 13.53
C ILE A 364 29.22 -15.54 12.62
N ASN A 365 29.45 -14.34 12.09
CA ASN A 365 30.59 -14.04 11.23
C ASN A 365 31.92 -14.10 12.00
N GLU A 366 31.97 -13.62 13.25
CA GLU A 366 33.14 -13.73 14.13
C GLU A 366 33.50 -15.20 14.41
N LEU A 367 32.49 -16.04 14.63
CA LEU A 367 32.64 -17.48 14.80
C LEU A 367 32.95 -18.23 13.50
N LYS A 368 32.99 -17.53 12.35
CA LYS A 368 33.16 -18.10 11.00
C LYS A 368 32.11 -19.18 10.68
N ASN A 369 30.93 -19.08 11.29
CA ASN A 369 29.82 -19.98 11.05
C ASN A 369 29.11 -19.58 9.75
N VAL A 370 28.64 -20.60 9.01
CA VAL A 370 28.02 -20.40 7.70
C VAL A 370 26.52 -20.07 7.81
N GLU A 371 25.95 -20.32 8.99
CA GLU A 371 24.51 -20.31 9.21
C GLU A 371 24.12 -19.75 10.58
N LEU A 372 23.10 -18.89 10.59
CA LEU A 372 22.34 -18.45 11.75
C LEU A 372 21.06 -19.30 11.84
N ILE A 373 20.99 -20.16 12.88
CA ILE A 373 19.81 -20.98 13.15
C ILE A 373 18.96 -20.27 14.19
N LEU A 374 17.76 -19.84 13.78
CA LEU A 374 16.76 -19.25 14.67
C LEU A 374 16.10 -20.35 15.49
N SER A 375 16.11 -20.17 16.81
CA SER A 375 15.34 -20.99 17.75
C SER A 375 13.86 -20.57 17.78
N ASP A 376 13.02 -21.36 18.44
CA ASP A 376 11.63 -20.95 18.70
C ASP A 376 11.57 -19.67 19.56
N SER A 377 12.51 -19.48 20.49
CA SER A 377 12.59 -18.28 21.32
C SER A 377 12.96 -17.03 20.51
N ASP A 378 13.86 -17.15 19.53
CA ASP A 378 14.23 -16.03 18.65
C ASP A 378 13.04 -15.59 17.80
N VAL A 379 12.29 -16.56 17.26
CA VAL A 379 11.07 -16.29 16.49
C VAL A 379 10.00 -15.63 17.36
N ASP A 380 9.79 -16.11 18.58
CA ASP A 380 8.83 -15.52 19.51
C ASP A 380 9.27 -14.10 19.93
N GLU A 381 10.58 -13.82 20.06
CA GLU A 381 11.12 -12.47 20.29
C GLU A 381 10.85 -11.55 19.10
N ILE A 382 11.07 -12.00 17.87
CA ILE A 382 10.81 -11.23 16.64
C ILE A 382 9.33 -10.89 16.53
N ILE A 383 8.44 -11.87 16.75
CA ILE A 383 6.98 -11.67 16.76
C ILE A 383 6.61 -10.64 17.83
N LYS A 384 7.18 -10.76 19.04
CA LYS A 384 6.93 -9.83 20.14
C LYS A 384 7.36 -8.40 19.81
N LYS A 385 8.53 -8.20 19.18
CA LYS A 385 9.03 -6.87 18.77
C LYS A 385 8.14 -6.22 17.69
N CYS A 386 7.57 -7.01 16.78
CA CYS A 386 6.65 -6.50 15.75
C CYS A 386 5.25 -6.17 16.30
N GLY A 387 4.85 -6.84 17.37
CA GLY A 387 3.50 -6.81 17.93
C GLY A 387 2.61 -7.90 17.36
N ILE A 388 1.50 -8.20 18.05
CA ILE A 388 0.49 -9.15 17.58
C ILE A 388 -0.34 -8.50 16.49
N ILE A 389 -0.21 -9.00 15.26
CA ILE A 389 -0.93 -8.48 14.10
C ILE A 389 -2.12 -9.38 13.82
N LYS A 390 -3.31 -8.81 13.93
CA LYS A 390 -4.58 -9.52 13.72
C LYS A 390 -5.06 -9.34 12.29
N ARG A 391 -5.77 -10.35 11.79
CA ARG A 391 -6.35 -10.36 10.43
C ARG A 391 -7.86 -10.23 10.50
N SER A 392 -8.41 -9.19 9.88
CA SER A 392 -9.86 -8.97 9.80
C SER A 392 -10.57 -9.90 8.81
N LYS A 393 -9.83 -10.53 7.90
CA LYS A 393 -10.32 -11.47 6.88
C LYS A 393 -9.34 -12.64 6.69
N GLU A 394 -9.89 -13.77 6.24
CA GLU A 394 -9.08 -14.89 5.76
C GLU A 394 -8.27 -14.45 4.54
N GLY A 395 -6.97 -14.72 4.56
CA GLY A 395 -6.06 -14.38 3.47
C GLY A 395 -5.45 -15.63 2.87
N VAL A 396 -5.38 -15.72 1.55
CA VAL A 396 -4.71 -16.82 0.85
C VAL A 396 -3.63 -16.23 -0.04
N PHE A 397 -2.40 -16.69 0.18
CA PHE A 397 -1.22 -16.18 -0.52
C PHE A 397 -0.47 -17.33 -1.18
N ASP A 398 0.07 -17.07 -2.36
CA ASP A 398 1.05 -17.96 -2.96
C ASP A 398 2.35 -17.84 -2.15
N PHE A 399 2.90 -18.98 -1.72
CA PHE A 399 4.23 -19.09 -1.15
C PHE A 399 5.16 -19.77 -2.15
N LYS A 400 6.19 -19.04 -2.57
CA LYS A 400 7.18 -19.42 -3.56
C LYS A 400 8.47 -19.87 -2.88
N TYR A 401 8.92 -21.08 -3.19
CA TYR A 401 10.13 -21.65 -2.62
C TYR A 401 10.85 -22.60 -3.59
N GLU A 402 12.15 -22.77 -3.41
CA GLU A 402 12.93 -23.86 -3.98
C GLU A 402 12.98 -25.01 -2.95
N ARG A 403 13.01 -26.27 -3.39
CA ARG A 403 13.08 -27.42 -2.47
C ARG A 403 14.42 -28.11 -2.60
N ASP A 404 15.10 -28.32 -1.47
CA ASP A 404 16.27 -29.18 -1.40
C ASP A 404 16.18 -30.25 -0.30
N GLY A 405 15.84 -31.49 -0.69
CA GLY A 405 15.56 -32.59 0.23
C GLY A 405 14.35 -32.25 1.11
N ASN A 406 14.60 -32.09 2.41
CA ASN A 406 13.62 -31.62 3.39
C ASN A 406 13.64 -30.10 3.59
N ASN A 407 14.64 -29.41 3.04
CA ASN A 407 14.80 -27.97 3.15
C ASN A 407 13.84 -27.24 2.19
N ILE A 408 13.28 -26.15 2.68
CA ILE A 408 12.41 -25.23 1.96
C ILE A 408 13.15 -23.90 1.87
N ILE A 409 13.59 -23.51 0.69
CA ILE A 409 14.36 -22.29 0.48
C ILE A 409 13.40 -21.21 0.00
N ALA A 410 13.08 -20.27 0.87
CA ALA A 410 12.21 -19.16 0.51
C ALA A 410 12.84 -18.34 -0.62
N SER A 411 12.03 -17.95 -1.59
CA SER A 411 12.48 -17.00 -2.61
C SER A 411 12.59 -15.58 -2.04
N ASN A 412 13.39 -14.72 -2.66
CA ASN A 412 13.47 -13.30 -2.26
C ASN A 412 12.10 -12.61 -2.28
N ILE A 413 11.24 -12.96 -3.25
CA ILE A 413 9.83 -12.60 -3.29
C ILE A 413 9.05 -13.89 -3.05
N ALA A 414 8.85 -14.23 -1.77
CA ALA A 414 8.22 -15.49 -1.39
C ALA A 414 6.70 -15.42 -1.42
N PHE A 415 6.09 -14.27 -1.14
CA PHE A 415 4.64 -14.15 -1.03
C PHE A 415 4.04 -13.27 -2.12
N SER A 416 2.88 -13.68 -2.64
CA SER A 416 2.03 -12.88 -3.51
C SER A 416 0.55 -13.21 -3.26
N PRO A 417 -0.40 -12.36 -3.70
CA PRO A 417 -1.81 -12.73 -3.71
C PRO A 417 -2.04 -14.07 -4.43
N SER A 418 -3.06 -14.81 -4.01
CA SER A 418 -3.28 -16.16 -4.53
C SER A 418 -3.45 -16.17 -6.05
N ASP A 419 -2.68 -17.04 -6.70
CA ASP A 419 -2.62 -17.25 -8.13
C ASP A 419 -2.21 -16.03 -8.95
N ALA A 420 -1.66 -14.99 -8.34
CA ALA A 420 -1.31 -13.74 -9.01
C ALA A 420 -0.36 -13.94 -10.20
N LEU A 421 0.55 -14.91 -10.12
CA LEU A 421 1.42 -15.29 -11.24
C LEU A 421 0.64 -16.03 -12.33
N PHE A 422 -0.17 -17.00 -11.93
CA PHE A 422 -0.80 -17.93 -12.86
C PHE A 422 -1.95 -17.28 -13.62
N ARG A 423 -2.61 -16.29 -13.03
CA ARG A 423 -3.67 -15.53 -13.67
C ARG A 423 -3.19 -14.76 -14.89
N ALA A 424 -1.92 -14.39 -14.99
CA ALA A 424 -1.41 -13.78 -16.22
C ALA A 424 -1.37 -14.74 -17.42
N TYR A 425 -1.45 -16.05 -17.17
CA TYR A 425 -0.96 -17.04 -18.12
C TYR A 425 -1.81 -18.31 -18.28
N LEU A 426 -2.63 -18.65 -17.27
CA LEU A 426 -3.53 -19.79 -17.27
C LEU A 426 -4.97 -19.30 -17.41
N ASP A 427 -5.76 -20.05 -18.17
CA ASP A 427 -7.18 -19.77 -18.30
C ASP A 427 -7.93 -20.20 -17.03
N GLU A 428 -9.14 -19.69 -16.82
CA GLU A 428 -9.92 -19.95 -15.60
C GLU A 428 -10.16 -21.45 -15.34
N GLY A 429 -10.42 -22.23 -16.40
CA GLY A 429 -10.58 -23.69 -16.29
C GLY A 429 -9.28 -24.46 -16.04
N GLU A 430 -8.12 -23.82 -16.23
CA GLU A 430 -6.79 -24.39 -15.93
C GLU A 430 -6.32 -23.99 -14.52
N LEU A 431 -6.86 -22.91 -13.95
CA LEU A 431 -6.73 -22.58 -12.54
C LEU A 431 -7.56 -23.61 -11.74
N MET A 432 -7.01 -24.11 -10.62
CA MET A 432 -7.75 -25.06 -9.78
C MET A 432 -8.97 -24.37 -9.15
N GLU A 433 -10.08 -25.10 -9.02
CA GLU A 433 -11.35 -24.59 -8.48
C GLU A 433 -11.12 -23.92 -7.13
N TYR A 434 -11.23 -22.59 -7.11
CA TYR A 434 -11.23 -21.83 -5.88
C TYR A 434 -12.65 -21.33 -5.65
N LYS A 435 -13.14 -21.49 -4.41
CA LYS A 435 -14.38 -20.83 -3.97
C LYS A 435 -14.26 -19.34 -4.28
N LYS A 436 -15.34 -18.73 -4.79
CA LYS A 436 -15.47 -17.29 -4.99
C LYS A 436 -15.01 -16.57 -3.71
N ASP A 437 -13.79 -16.06 -3.72
CA ASP A 437 -13.30 -15.16 -2.68
C ASP A 437 -13.88 -13.78 -2.98
N GLU A 438 -14.42 -13.13 -1.96
CA GLU A 438 -14.96 -11.77 -2.00
C GLU A 438 -13.84 -10.72 -2.06
N SER A 439 -12.81 -10.92 -2.88
CA SER A 439 -11.76 -9.94 -3.10
C SER A 439 -12.06 -9.04 -4.29
N ASP A 440 -11.62 -7.80 -4.21
CA ASP A 440 -11.90 -6.75 -5.17
C ASP A 440 -10.64 -6.49 -5.99
N TYR A 441 -10.69 -6.83 -7.28
CA TYR A 441 -9.51 -6.77 -8.12
C TYR A 441 -9.24 -5.35 -8.58
N ILE A 442 -8.04 -4.87 -8.32
CA ILE A 442 -7.55 -3.65 -8.94
C ILE A 442 -7.41 -3.92 -10.44
N TYR A 443 -8.38 -3.45 -11.22
CA TYR A 443 -8.46 -3.70 -12.66
C TYR A 443 -7.76 -2.56 -13.39
N TYR A 444 -6.44 -2.70 -13.52
CA TYR A 444 -5.56 -1.69 -14.09
C TYR A 444 -4.42 -2.36 -14.86
N CYS A 445 -4.18 -1.91 -16.10
CA CYS A 445 -3.05 -2.37 -16.91
C CYS A 445 -1.81 -1.49 -16.61
N PRO A 446 -0.74 -2.03 -16.00
CA PRO A 446 0.45 -1.25 -15.69
C PRO A 446 1.12 -0.72 -16.95
N ARG A 447 1.64 0.52 -16.91
CA ARG A 447 2.27 1.14 -18.08
C ARG A 447 3.51 0.36 -18.54
N CYS A 448 4.38 0.03 -17.59
CA CYS A 448 5.59 -0.77 -17.83
C CYS A 448 5.30 -2.26 -17.62
N LEU A 449 5.90 -3.16 -18.43
CA LEU A 449 5.74 -4.62 -18.26
C LEU A 449 4.27 -5.06 -18.19
N ALA A 450 3.42 -4.48 -19.04
CA ALA A 450 1.98 -4.70 -19.08
C ALA A 450 1.58 -6.18 -19.18
N ASP A 451 2.43 -7.00 -19.81
CA ASP A 451 2.19 -8.41 -20.09
C ASP A 451 2.07 -9.28 -18.83
N ILE A 452 2.85 -8.97 -17.79
CA ILE A 452 2.77 -9.66 -16.48
C ILE A 452 1.70 -9.05 -15.57
N GLY A 453 1.10 -7.95 -15.98
CA GLY A 453 -0.05 -7.30 -15.34
C GLY A 453 -1.39 -7.71 -15.94
N TRP A 454 -1.40 -8.60 -16.94
CA TRP A 454 -2.62 -9.14 -17.54
C TRP A 454 -3.27 -10.18 -16.63
N ILE A 455 -4.59 -10.29 -16.67
CA ILE A 455 -5.38 -11.26 -15.93
C ILE A 455 -6.26 -12.02 -16.93
N LYS A 456 -5.98 -13.30 -17.14
CA LYS A 456 -6.80 -14.27 -17.85
C LYS A 456 -7.79 -14.90 -16.86
N GLY A 457 -9.10 -14.77 -17.13
CA GLY A 457 -10.17 -15.29 -16.27
C GLY A 457 -10.79 -14.21 -15.37
N GLU A 458 -11.91 -13.65 -15.81
CA GLU A 458 -12.59 -12.51 -15.18
C GLU A 458 -13.86 -12.89 -14.42
N ASN A 459 -14.31 -14.16 -14.44
CA ASN A 459 -15.66 -14.47 -14.00
C ASN A 459 -15.80 -14.45 -12.47
N GLY A 460 -16.52 -13.45 -11.98
CA GLY A 460 -17.16 -13.51 -10.65
C GLY A 460 -16.51 -12.74 -9.51
N ARG A 461 -15.42 -11.98 -9.73
CA ARG A 461 -14.90 -11.01 -8.75
C ARG A 461 -15.28 -9.58 -9.15
N ARG A 462 -15.45 -8.70 -8.17
CA ARG A 462 -15.75 -7.28 -8.42
C ARG A 462 -14.49 -6.58 -8.91
N LYS A 463 -14.63 -5.74 -9.94
CA LYS A 463 -13.53 -4.97 -10.52
C LYS A 463 -13.51 -3.58 -9.91
N LEU A 464 -12.36 -3.19 -9.37
CA LEU A 464 -12.07 -1.87 -8.85
C LEU A 464 -11.38 -1.04 -9.95
N ARG A 465 -12.02 0.06 -10.37
CA ARG A 465 -11.66 0.84 -11.56
C ARG A 465 -11.33 2.28 -11.19
N ILE A 466 -10.23 2.83 -11.73
CA ILE A 466 -10.02 4.29 -11.71
C ILE A 466 -11.12 4.97 -12.49
N ASP A 467 -11.37 4.53 -13.72
CA ASP A 467 -12.38 5.09 -14.61
C ASP A 467 -13.30 3.94 -15.05
N GLY A 468 -14.36 3.70 -14.28
CA GLY A 468 -15.36 2.67 -14.53
C GLY A 468 -16.41 3.16 -15.53
N PHE A 469 -16.81 2.28 -16.46
CA PHE A 469 -17.86 2.55 -17.46
C PHE A 469 -19.10 1.67 -17.28
N ASN A 470 -19.00 0.65 -16.42
CA ASN A 470 -20.05 -0.34 -16.18
C ASN A 470 -20.59 -0.18 -14.76
N GLU A 471 -21.92 -0.12 -14.61
CA GLU A 471 -22.60 0.03 -13.32
C GLU A 471 -22.35 -1.15 -12.36
N ASN A 472 -21.93 -2.31 -12.90
CA ASN A 472 -21.59 -3.49 -12.10
C ASN A 472 -20.14 -3.48 -11.56
N GLU A 473 -19.35 -2.46 -11.89
CA GLU A 473 -17.97 -2.30 -11.43
C GLU A 473 -17.88 -1.21 -10.33
N ILE A 474 -16.86 -1.30 -9.49
CA ILE A 474 -16.62 -0.33 -8.42
C ILE A 474 -15.68 0.76 -8.95
N ASP A 475 -16.26 1.91 -9.30
CA ASP A 475 -15.53 3.12 -9.67
C ASP A 475 -14.98 3.86 -8.43
N ILE A 476 -13.78 4.44 -8.51
CA ILE A 476 -13.19 5.16 -7.36
C ILE A 476 -14.03 6.34 -6.84
N ASN A 477 -14.87 6.96 -7.66
CA ASN A 477 -15.78 8.01 -7.19
C ASN A 477 -16.88 7.47 -6.27
N ASN A 478 -17.09 6.15 -6.27
CA ASN A 478 -18.02 5.46 -5.39
C ASN A 478 -17.34 4.91 -4.14
N ILE A 479 -16.04 5.13 -3.99
CA ILE A 479 -15.28 4.66 -2.85
C ILE A 479 -15.16 5.76 -1.79
N ILE A 480 -15.41 5.38 -0.54
CA ILE A 480 -15.11 6.18 0.63
C ILE A 480 -14.18 5.43 1.58
N PHE A 481 -13.42 6.19 2.36
CA PHE A 481 -12.64 5.71 3.49
C PHE A 481 -13.38 6.05 4.78
N VAL A 482 -13.46 5.07 5.68
CA VAL A 482 -14.09 5.20 7.00
C VAL A 482 -13.15 4.59 8.03
N ALA A 483 -12.93 5.26 9.17
CA ALA A 483 -12.23 4.65 10.29
C ALA A 483 -13.21 4.22 11.39
N ASP A 484 -12.97 3.08 12.00
CA ASP A 484 -13.65 2.61 13.21
C ASP A 484 -12.64 2.14 14.27
N TYR A 485 -13.11 1.46 15.30
CA TYR A 485 -12.26 0.91 16.37
C TYR A 485 -11.27 -0.16 15.89
N SER A 486 -11.58 -0.88 14.82
CA SER A 486 -10.74 -1.93 14.23
C SER A 486 -9.71 -1.39 13.23
N GLY A 487 -9.94 -0.22 12.63
CA GLY A 487 -8.99 0.33 11.67
C GLY A 487 -9.62 1.30 10.69
N ILE A 488 -8.90 1.55 9.59
CA ILE A 488 -9.45 2.24 8.42
C ILE A 488 -9.98 1.22 7.41
N HIS A 489 -11.10 1.53 6.75
CA HIS A 489 -11.84 0.67 5.84
C HIS A 489 -12.09 1.39 4.53
N LEU A 490 -12.12 0.61 3.44
CA LEU A 490 -12.55 1.07 2.13
C LEU A 490 -13.97 0.58 1.91
N VAL A 491 -14.91 1.45 1.58
CA VAL A 491 -16.34 1.10 1.47
C VAL A 491 -16.89 1.56 0.13
N ASP A 492 -17.66 0.69 -0.53
CA ASP A 492 -18.45 1.04 -1.72
C ASP A 492 -19.74 1.73 -1.27
N LYS A 493 -19.87 3.03 -1.58
CA LYS A 493 -21.02 3.85 -1.16
C LYS A 493 -22.35 3.35 -1.72
N ASN A 494 -22.33 2.59 -2.82
CA ASN A 494 -23.55 2.16 -3.50
C ASN A 494 -24.25 1.01 -2.75
N ASN A 495 -23.49 0.19 -2.02
CA ASN A 495 -24.01 -1.00 -1.35
C ASN A 495 -23.50 -1.19 0.10
N ASN A 496 -22.73 -0.23 0.62
CA ASN A 496 -22.13 -0.21 1.96
C ASN A 496 -21.28 -1.46 2.29
N ARG A 497 -20.68 -2.10 1.28
CA ARG A 497 -19.78 -3.23 1.49
C ARG A 497 -18.34 -2.78 1.59
N GLU A 498 -17.59 -3.42 2.50
CA GLU A 498 -16.13 -3.25 2.54
C GLU A 498 -15.51 -3.76 1.23
N ILE A 499 -14.49 -3.02 0.79
CA ILE A 499 -13.69 -3.30 -0.39
C ILE A 499 -12.32 -3.79 0.10
N PHE A 500 -11.89 -4.94 -0.40
CA PHE A 500 -10.57 -5.50 -0.17
C PHE A 500 -9.79 -5.47 -1.48
N PRO A 501 -9.09 -4.35 -1.78
CA PRO A 501 -8.34 -4.24 -3.00
C PRO A 501 -7.23 -5.29 -3.02
N VAL A 502 -7.14 -6.01 -4.13
CA VAL A 502 -6.09 -7.01 -4.39
C VAL A 502 -5.49 -6.70 -5.74
N ASN A 503 -4.16 -6.57 -5.79
CA ASN A 503 -3.42 -6.63 -7.03
C ASN A 503 -3.39 -8.10 -7.49
N PRO A 504 -4.08 -8.45 -8.57
CA PRO A 504 -4.20 -9.85 -9.01
C PRO A 504 -2.98 -10.32 -9.80
N THR A 505 -1.87 -9.57 -9.78
CA THR A 505 -0.70 -9.76 -10.62
C THR A 505 0.57 -9.84 -9.76
N MET A 506 1.65 -10.41 -10.31
CA MET A 506 2.95 -10.45 -9.63
C MET A 506 3.70 -9.11 -9.66
N LYS A 507 3.26 -8.16 -10.48
CA LYS A 507 3.89 -6.86 -10.60
C LYS A 507 3.34 -5.95 -9.52
N GLY A 508 4.15 -5.63 -8.51
CA GLY A 508 3.80 -4.56 -7.57
C GLY A 508 3.66 -3.22 -8.30
N PHE A 509 2.68 -2.41 -7.93
CA PHE A 509 2.48 -1.10 -8.55
C PHE A 509 3.46 -0.03 -8.05
N ASP A 510 4.24 -0.37 -7.02
CA ASP A 510 5.44 0.31 -6.56
C ASP A 510 6.67 0.05 -7.46
N TYR A 511 6.62 -0.99 -8.30
CA TYR A 511 7.70 -1.33 -9.23
C TYR A 511 7.66 -0.46 -10.49
N GLN A 512 8.58 0.50 -10.58
CA GLN A 512 8.65 1.55 -11.61
C GLN A 512 7.39 2.43 -11.57
N ILE A 513 7.58 3.72 -11.29
CA ILE A 513 6.53 4.68 -10.92
C ILE A 513 5.26 4.56 -11.80
N GLU A 514 4.18 4.03 -11.23
CA GLU A 514 2.82 3.99 -11.80
C GLU A 514 1.95 5.13 -11.24
N SER A 515 0.64 5.09 -11.49
CA SER A 515 -0.34 5.96 -10.83
C SER A 515 -0.31 5.78 -9.32
N MET A 516 -0.13 6.89 -8.58
CA MET A 516 -0.11 6.86 -7.11
C MET A 516 -1.44 6.36 -6.52
N ALA A 517 -2.56 6.56 -7.22
CA ALA A 517 -3.85 6.02 -6.79
C ALA A 517 -3.86 4.48 -6.76
N ILE A 518 -3.22 3.86 -7.76
CA ILE A 518 -3.12 2.40 -7.85
C ILE A 518 -2.11 1.85 -6.84
N GLU A 519 -0.97 2.52 -6.66
CA GLU A 519 -0.01 2.18 -5.61
C GLU A 519 -0.67 2.23 -4.23
N PHE A 520 -1.43 3.29 -3.95
CA PHE A 520 -2.15 3.44 -2.68
C PHE A 520 -3.14 2.31 -2.47
N LEU A 521 -3.93 1.94 -3.49
CA LEU A 521 -4.86 0.81 -3.41
C LEU A 521 -4.15 -0.54 -3.18
N ASP A 522 -3.01 -0.78 -3.84
CA ASP A 522 -2.21 -1.99 -3.65
C ASP A 522 -1.64 -2.05 -2.23
N PHE A 523 -1.00 -0.98 -1.76
CA PHE A 523 -0.46 -0.92 -0.40
C PHE A 523 -1.54 -1.07 0.66
N PHE A 524 -2.69 -0.40 0.47
CA PHE A 524 -3.84 -0.54 1.35
C PHE A 524 -4.36 -1.98 1.36
N GLY A 525 -4.42 -2.62 0.19
CA GLY A 525 -4.78 -4.03 0.03
C GLY A 525 -3.84 -4.97 0.78
N ARG A 526 -2.52 -4.79 0.63
CA ARG A 526 -1.51 -5.56 1.35
C ARG A 526 -1.58 -5.33 2.87
N TYR A 527 -1.84 -4.09 3.30
CA TYR A 527 -2.08 -3.73 4.70
C TYR A 527 -3.30 -4.43 5.27
N LYS A 528 -4.48 -4.30 4.64
CA LYS A 528 -5.70 -4.93 5.14
C LYS A 528 -5.63 -6.45 5.13
N ASN A 529 -5.00 -7.03 4.11
CA ASN A 529 -4.76 -8.46 4.04
C ASN A 529 -3.57 -8.93 4.87
N GLN A 530 -2.84 -8.03 5.56
CA GLN A 530 -1.65 -8.36 6.36
C GLN A 530 -0.66 -9.25 5.57
N MET A 531 -0.26 -8.82 4.38
CA MET A 531 0.54 -9.66 3.48
C MET A 531 1.86 -10.10 4.16
N PRO A 532 2.12 -11.42 4.26
CA PRO A 532 3.35 -11.92 4.88
C PRO A 532 4.58 -11.61 4.03
N SER A 533 5.76 -11.60 4.66
CA SER A 533 7.05 -11.38 4.00
C SER A 533 8.13 -12.33 4.50
N THR A 534 9.18 -12.50 3.69
CA THR A 534 10.43 -13.19 4.04
C THR A 534 11.62 -12.23 4.08
N SER A 535 11.40 -10.92 3.87
CA SER A 535 12.46 -9.93 3.95
C SER A 535 12.96 -9.79 5.38
N ILE A 536 14.27 -9.86 5.53
CA ILE A 536 14.95 -9.66 6.81
C ILE A 536 15.58 -8.27 6.79
N PRO A 537 15.36 -7.43 7.82
CA PRO A 537 15.91 -6.08 7.86
C PRO A 537 17.42 -6.14 8.14
N ILE A 538 18.23 -6.08 7.08
CA ILE A 538 19.71 -6.12 7.11
C ILE A 538 20.24 -5.10 6.11
N GLU A 539 21.33 -4.43 6.44
CA GLU A 539 22.00 -3.47 5.56
C GLU A 539 23.14 -4.18 4.84
N ILE A 540 22.88 -4.54 3.58
CA ILE A 540 23.76 -5.43 2.81
C ILE A 540 25.19 -4.88 2.70
N GLU A 541 25.34 -3.55 2.63
CA GLU A 541 26.62 -2.87 2.44
C GLU A 541 27.55 -2.93 3.68
N MET A 542 26.99 -3.19 4.86
CA MET A 542 27.76 -3.30 6.11
C MET A 542 28.53 -4.62 6.20
N HIS A 543 28.14 -5.63 5.42
CA HIS A 543 28.66 -6.99 5.54
C HIS A 543 29.54 -7.35 4.36
N ASN A 544 30.54 -8.21 4.60
CA ASN A 544 31.23 -8.95 3.54
C ASN A 544 30.54 -10.28 3.24
N ILE A 545 29.91 -10.87 4.26
CA ILE A 545 29.18 -12.12 4.17
C ILE A 545 27.93 -11.98 5.04
N ILE A 546 26.77 -12.35 4.48
CA ILE A 546 25.55 -12.58 5.25
C ILE A 546 25.38 -14.09 5.34
N PRO A 547 25.36 -14.68 6.55
CA PRO A 547 25.21 -16.12 6.72
C PRO A 547 23.83 -16.57 6.23
N ARG A 548 23.69 -17.88 6.00
CA ARG A 548 22.38 -18.48 5.75
C ARG A 548 21.52 -18.28 7.00
N ILE A 549 20.25 -17.87 6.84
CA ILE A 549 19.32 -17.71 7.97
C ILE A 549 18.25 -18.77 7.86
N ARG A 550 18.16 -19.63 8.88
CA ARG A 550 17.28 -20.80 8.92
C ARG A 550 16.36 -20.75 10.13
N TYR A 551 15.12 -21.14 9.92
CA TYR A 551 14.20 -21.51 10.99
C TYR A 551 13.60 -22.88 10.68
N LYS A 552 13.87 -23.88 11.54
CA LYS A 552 13.52 -25.29 11.31
C LYS A 552 14.08 -25.77 9.95
N ASN A 553 13.23 -26.31 9.09
CA ASN A 553 13.62 -26.73 7.74
C ASN A 553 13.44 -25.62 6.68
N ILE A 554 13.14 -24.39 7.08
CA ILE A 554 12.93 -23.25 6.17
C ILE A 554 14.17 -22.36 6.18
N ILE A 555 14.80 -22.20 5.02
CA ILE A 555 15.86 -21.21 4.81
C ILE A 555 15.16 -19.92 4.38
N VAL A 556 15.16 -18.93 5.27
CA VAL A 556 14.50 -17.63 5.08
C VAL A 556 15.34 -16.73 4.20
N SER A 557 16.67 -16.74 4.39
CA SER A 557 17.63 -16.07 3.51
C SER A 557 18.79 -17.01 3.23
N SER A 558 19.11 -17.17 1.95
CA SER A 558 20.33 -17.85 1.51
C SER A 558 21.58 -17.08 1.92
N ARG A 559 22.71 -17.78 2.05
CA ARG A 559 24.03 -17.17 2.27
C ARG A 559 24.35 -16.20 1.12
N LYS A 560 24.94 -15.05 1.44
CA LYS A 560 25.36 -14.03 0.46
C LYS A 560 26.80 -13.61 0.71
N TRP A 561 27.55 -13.40 -0.36
CA TRP A 561 28.86 -12.76 -0.36
C TRP A 561 28.75 -11.38 -1.01
N ILE A 562 29.22 -10.36 -0.30
CA ILE A 562 29.18 -8.96 -0.72
C ILE A 562 30.62 -8.52 -0.99
N ILE A 563 31.02 -8.65 -2.24
CA ILE A 563 32.41 -8.44 -2.66
C ILE A 563 32.58 -6.98 -3.03
N LYS A 564 33.37 -6.23 -2.25
CA LYS A 564 33.70 -4.84 -2.55
C LYS A 564 34.63 -4.77 -3.76
N THR A 565 34.33 -3.92 -4.74
CA THR A 565 35.04 -3.91 -6.03
C THR A 565 36.48 -3.39 -5.93
N ASN A 566 36.77 -2.56 -4.92
CA ASN A 566 38.14 -2.17 -4.57
C ASN A 566 39.06 -3.38 -4.27
N LYS A 567 38.53 -4.45 -3.69
CA LYS A 567 39.30 -5.69 -3.45
C LYS A 567 39.68 -6.37 -4.76
N ILE A 568 38.78 -6.40 -5.73
CA ILE A 568 39.04 -6.96 -7.07
C ILE A 568 40.16 -6.19 -7.76
N PHE A 569 40.18 -4.85 -7.67
CA PHE A 569 41.27 -4.05 -8.25
C PHE A 569 42.62 -4.27 -7.54
N SER A 570 42.61 -4.48 -6.22
CA SER A 570 43.84 -4.68 -5.45
C SER A 570 44.43 -6.09 -5.53
N LEU A 571 43.61 -7.14 -5.57
CA LEU A 571 44.04 -8.54 -5.44
C LEU A 571 43.87 -9.35 -6.73
N GLY A 572 43.09 -8.84 -7.69
CA GLY A 572 42.57 -9.62 -8.82
C GLY A 572 41.34 -10.44 -8.43
N ILE A 573 40.52 -10.79 -9.43
CA ILE A 573 39.22 -11.46 -9.21
C ILE A 573 39.37 -12.84 -8.55
N GLU A 574 40.37 -13.62 -8.92
CA GLU A 574 40.58 -14.98 -8.42
C GLU A 574 40.91 -15.00 -6.93
N LYS A 575 41.98 -14.30 -6.53
CA LYS A 575 42.37 -14.14 -5.13
C LYS A 575 41.26 -13.49 -4.30
N THR A 576 40.48 -12.59 -4.90
CA THR A 576 39.32 -12.00 -4.21
C THR A 576 38.26 -13.04 -3.89
N LEU A 577 37.83 -13.84 -4.88
CA LEU A 577 36.83 -14.90 -4.69
C LEU A 577 37.30 -15.95 -3.66
N GLU A 578 38.58 -16.33 -3.72
CA GLU A 578 39.20 -17.23 -2.74
C GLU A 578 39.22 -16.63 -1.33
N SER A 579 39.62 -15.37 -1.18
CA SER A 579 39.70 -14.70 0.13
C SER A 579 38.33 -14.56 0.82
N TYR A 580 37.25 -14.46 0.04
CA TYR A 580 35.88 -14.42 0.54
C TYR A 580 35.28 -15.82 0.76
N GLY A 581 35.99 -16.89 0.38
CA GLY A 581 35.49 -18.26 0.44
C GLY A 581 34.20 -18.43 -0.35
N VAL A 582 34.16 -17.90 -1.58
CA VAL A 582 32.99 -17.98 -2.47
C VAL A 582 32.89 -19.39 -3.04
N ASP A 583 31.69 -19.96 -3.01
CA ASP A 583 31.45 -21.29 -3.58
C ASP A 583 31.67 -21.29 -5.11
N ARG A 584 31.96 -22.48 -5.67
CA ARG A 584 32.12 -22.64 -7.12
C ARG A 584 30.88 -22.20 -7.90
N TYR A 585 29.70 -22.61 -7.45
CA TYR A 585 28.44 -22.30 -8.12
C TYR A 585 27.62 -21.32 -7.30
N VAL A 586 27.31 -20.17 -7.90
CA VAL A 586 26.61 -19.08 -7.24
C VAL A 586 25.57 -18.45 -8.17
N TYR A 587 24.59 -17.80 -7.58
CA TYR A 587 23.78 -16.83 -8.28
C TYR A 587 24.36 -15.44 -8.04
N TRP A 588 24.70 -14.73 -9.11
CA TRP A 588 24.94 -13.29 -9.05
C TRP A 588 23.60 -12.54 -9.04
N ILE A 589 23.42 -11.67 -8.04
CA ILE A 589 22.26 -10.78 -7.91
C ILE A 589 22.61 -9.44 -8.54
N GLY A 590 21.95 -9.09 -9.65
CA GLY A 590 22.08 -7.77 -10.28
C GLY A 590 21.30 -6.68 -9.53
N GLU A 591 21.50 -5.41 -9.90
CA GLU A 591 20.85 -4.23 -9.26
C GLU A 591 19.32 -4.33 -9.19
N LYS A 592 18.71 -4.96 -10.21
CA LYS A 592 17.26 -5.17 -10.29
C LYS A 592 16.78 -6.44 -9.55
N GLY A 593 17.64 -7.04 -8.72
CA GLY A 593 17.35 -8.26 -7.95
C GLY A 593 17.37 -9.56 -8.76
N GLU A 594 17.77 -9.53 -10.03
CA GLU A 594 17.77 -10.71 -10.89
C GLU A 594 18.90 -11.70 -10.53
N LYS A 595 18.57 -12.98 -10.35
CA LYS A 595 19.54 -14.07 -10.15
C LYS A 595 20.17 -14.53 -11.48
N LYS A 596 21.50 -14.60 -11.58
CA LYS A 596 22.25 -15.16 -12.73
C LYS A 596 23.13 -16.31 -12.26
N TYR A 597 22.91 -17.52 -12.77
CA TYR A 597 23.76 -18.66 -12.42
C TYR A 597 25.16 -18.49 -13.01
N LEU A 598 26.18 -18.78 -12.21
CA LEU A 598 27.59 -18.65 -12.57
C LEU A 598 28.41 -19.82 -12.01
N ASP A 599 29.42 -20.24 -12.77
CA ASP A 599 30.56 -21.03 -12.29
C ASP A 599 31.77 -20.09 -12.09
N THR A 600 32.17 -19.85 -10.85
CA THR A 600 33.24 -18.92 -10.48
C THR A 600 34.61 -19.38 -10.95
N ASN A 601 34.78 -20.65 -11.33
CA ASN A 601 36.01 -21.15 -11.94
C ASN A 601 36.14 -20.75 -13.42
N SER A 602 35.04 -20.40 -14.09
CA SER A 602 35.03 -20.08 -15.52
C SER A 602 35.74 -18.75 -15.82
N SER A 603 36.64 -18.75 -16.81
CA SER A 603 37.31 -17.54 -17.30
C SER A 603 36.32 -16.50 -17.82
N LEU A 604 35.24 -16.96 -18.46
CA LEU A 604 34.14 -16.12 -18.94
C LEU A 604 33.44 -15.37 -17.80
N VAL A 605 33.14 -16.08 -16.71
CA VAL A 605 32.51 -15.49 -15.52
C VAL A 605 33.43 -14.48 -14.84
N LYS A 606 34.71 -14.82 -14.68
CA LYS A 606 35.72 -13.91 -14.13
C LYS A 606 35.79 -12.61 -14.94
N LYS A 607 35.80 -12.71 -16.28
CA LYS A 607 35.72 -11.56 -17.19
C LYS A 607 34.45 -10.71 -16.96
N TRP A 608 33.28 -11.34 -16.79
CA TRP A 608 32.03 -10.63 -16.52
C TRP A 608 32.05 -9.87 -15.20
N LEU A 609 32.50 -10.52 -14.12
CA LEU A 609 32.57 -9.91 -12.79
C LEU A 609 33.59 -8.76 -12.77
N SER A 610 34.77 -8.94 -13.39
CA SER A 610 35.77 -7.87 -13.53
C SER A 610 35.30 -6.71 -14.40
N SER A 611 34.47 -6.96 -15.41
CA SER A 611 33.88 -5.88 -16.22
C SER A 611 32.81 -5.12 -15.44
N TYR A 612 31.97 -5.83 -14.69
CA TYR A 612 30.97 -5.23 -13.83
C TYR A 612 31.59 -4.40 -12.71
N SER A 613 32.70 -4.86 -12.13
CA SER A 613 33.37 -4.16 -11.03
C SER A 613 33.90 -2.77 -11.39
N LYS A 614 34.07 -2.45 -12.68
CA LYS A 614 34.51 -1.14 -13.16
C LYS A 614 33.52 -0.01 -12.89
N ASN A 615 32.23 -0.34 -12.83
CA ASN A 615 31.16 0.66 -12.76
C ASN A 615 30.30 0.54 -11.49
N HIS A 616 30.65 -0.36 -10.57
CA HIS A 616 29.85 -0.64 -9.37
C HIS A 616 30.75 -0.73 -8.14
N THR A 617 30.19 -0.51 -6.96
CA THR A 617 30.91 -0.52 -5.67
C THR A 617 31.00 -1.91 -5.05
N TYR A 618 30.06 -2.80 -5.37
CA TYR A 618 30.03 -4.18 -4.88
C TYR A 618 29.43 -5.17 -5.87
N ILE A 619 29.69 -6.46 -5.63
CA ILE A 619 29.09 -7.60 -6.31
C ILE A 619 28.42 -8.49 -5.26
N ILE A 620 27.14 -8.82 -5.47
CA ILE A 620 26.38 -9.69 -4.58
C ILE A 620 26.28 -11.08 -5.20
N LEU A 621 26.88 -12.08 -4.55
CA LEU A 621 26.75 -13.49 -4.91
C LEU A 621 25.93 -14.21 -3.84
N THR A 622 25.11 -15.19 -4.21
CA THR A 622 24.37 -16.03 -3.26
C THR A 622 24.51 -17.50 -3.60
N GLU A 623 24.44 -18.35 -2.59
CA GLU A 623 24.59 -19.80 -2.74
C GLU A 623 23.56 -20.40 -3.71
N VAL A 624 23.97 -21.47 -4.40
CA VAL A 624 23.11 -22.25 -5.30
C VAL A 624 22.94 -23.65 -4.73
N TRP A 625 21.70 -24.13 -4.70
CA TRP A 625 21.36 -25.50 -4.36
C TRP A 625 21.38 -26.35 -5.64
N LYS A 626 22.56 -26.80 -6.06
CA LYS A 626 22.76 -27.48 -7.36
C LYS A 626 22.05 -28.83 -7.38
N ARG A 627 21.18 -29.01 -8.38
CA ARG A 627 20.48 -30.25 -8.74
C ARG A 627 20.57 -30.44 -10.26
N ASP A 628 20.24 -31.64 -10.76
CA ASP A 628 20.04 -31.85 -12.20
C ASP A 628 18.93 -30.95 -12.79
N PHE A 629 18.00 -30.48 -11.94
CA PHE A 629 16.87 -29.63 -12.33
C PHE A 629 16.63 -28.50 -11.31
N ILE A 630 16.54 -27.26 -11.80
CA ILE A 630 16.17 -26.08 -11.01
C ILE A 630 14.65 -25.90 -11.09
N MET A 631 13.98 -25.66 -9.96
CA MET A 631 12.53 -25.55 -9.91
C MET A 631 12.06 -24.64 -8.77
N ASP A 632 11.14 -23.73 -9.09
CA ASP A 632 10.35 -23.03 -8.09
C ASP A 632 9.04 -23.79 -7.86
N CYS A 633 8.76 -24.11 -6.60
CA CYS A 633 7.46 -24.60 -6.13
C CYS A 633 6.60 -23.42 -5.71
N ILE A 634 5.30 -23.48 -6.03
CA ILE A 634 4.30 -22.51 -5.58
C ILE A 634 3.13 -23.26 -4.94
N ILE A 635 2.80 -22.89 -3.70
CA ILE A 635 1.66 -23.42 -2.95
C ILE A 635 0.81 -22.29 -2.42
N ASN A 636 -0.48 -22.55 -2.23
CA ASN A 636 -1.39 -21.57 -1.62
C ASN A 636 -1.39 -21.81 -0.12
N VAL A 637 -1.06 -20.78 0.66
CA VAL A 637 -1.03 -20.81 2.12
C VAL A 637 -2.21 -19.99 2.63
N LYS A 638 -3.10 -20.65 3.37
CA LYS A 638 -4.27 -20.04 4.01
C LYS A 638 -3.91 -19.48 5.39
N PHE A 639 -4.27 -18.23 5.64
CA PHE A 639 -4.16 -17.53 6.91
C PHE A 639 -5.57 -17.27 7.43
N GLU A 640 -5.81 -17.66 8.68
CA GLU A 640 -7.14 -17.60 9.30
C GLU A 640 -7.51 -16.18 9.68
N LYS A 641 -8.81 -15.87 9.61
CA LYS A 641 -9.39 -14.65 10.18
C LYS A 641 -9.35 -14.75 11.70
N GLU A 642 -8.97 -13.67 12.35
CA GLU A 642 -9.16 -13.49 13.78
C GLU A 642 -10.40 -12.63 14.01
N LYS A 643 -11.29 -13.04 14.93
CA LYS A 643 -12.56 -12.33 15.15
C LYS A 643 -12.27 -10.92 15.70
N GLU A 644 -12.51 -9.92 14.86
CA GLU A 644 -12.71 -8.53 15.26
C GLU A 644 -14.08 -8.07 14.77
N GLU A 645 -14.83 -7.43 15.66
CA GLU A 645 -16.04 -6.71 15.29
C GLU A 645 -15.62 -5.44 14.56
N ASN A 646 -16.23 -5.20 13.41
CA ASN A 646 -16.03 -3.99 12.61
C ASN A 646 -17.40 -3.34 12.32
N TYR A 647 -17.37 -2.03 12.15
CA TYR A 647 -18.55 -1.17 12.06
C TYR A 647 -18.49 -0.26 10.84
N TYR A 648 -17.69 -0.62 9.83
CA TYR A 648 -17.50 0.15 8.58
C TYR A 648 -18.80 0.45 7.82
N GLY A 649 -19.86 -0.37 8.02
CA GLY A 649 -21.16 -0.17 7.39
C GLY A 649 -21.90 1.07 7.91
N PHE A 650 -21.47 1.61 9.05
CA PHE A 650 -21.98 2.85 9.61
C PHE A 650 -20.96 3.98 9.37
N PHE A 651 -21.39 5.01 8.65
CA PHE A 651 -20.64 6.25 8.51
C PHE A 651 -21.57 7.43 8.28
N LYS A 652 -21.08 8.64 8.55
CA LYS A 652 -21.72 9.90 8.14
C LYS A 652 -20.81 10.59 7.14
N GLU A 653 -21.39 11.10 6.06
CA GLU A 653 -20.64 11.87 5.08
C GLU A 653 -20.16 13.20 5.67
N LYS A 654 -19.01 13.67 5.19
CA LYS A 654 -18.49 15.00 5.52
C LYS A 654 -19.43 16.08 4.98
N ILE A 655 -19.89 16.97 5.86
CA ILE A 655 -20.71 18.13 5.50
C ILE A 655 -19.78 19.22 4.94
N LYS A 656 -19.99 19.64 3.68
CA LYS A 656 -19.13 20.59 2.96
C LYS A 656 -19.34 22.06 3.35
N ASP A 657 -20.51 22.42 3.87
CA ASP A 657 -20.87 23.82 4.16
C ASP A 657 -20.86 24.13 5.66
N TYR A 658 -19.70 24.51 6.19
CA TYR A 658 -19.62 25.28 7.42
C TYR A 658 -19.29 26.73 7.08
N GLN A 659 -20.26 27.45 6.52
CA GLN A 659 -20.06 28.83 6.01
C GLN A 659 -20.13 29.92 7.09
N ASN A 660 -20.52 29.60 8.32
CA ASN A 660 -20.65 30.57 9.42
C ASN A 660 -19.91 30.08 10.66
N ASN A 661 -18.57 30.13 10.64
CA ASN A 661 -17.80 29.97 11.86
C ASN A 661 -17.84 31.26 12.66
N GLU A 662 -18.55 31.27 13.79
CA GLU A 662 -18.54 32.43 14.69
C GLU A 662 -17.28 32.49 15.56
N TYR A 663 -16.42 31.46 15.58
CA TYR A 663 -15.22 31.43 16.42
C TYR A 663 -13.95 31.82 15.66
N LEU A 664 -13.13 32.67 16.29
CA LEU A 664 -11.71 32.81 15.96
C LEU A 664 -10.87 31.88 16.86
N SER A 665 -9.97 31.10 16.26
CA SER A 665 -9.14 30.12 16.97
C SER A 665 -7.70 30.59 17.10
N TRP A 666 -7.31 30.93 18.31
CA TRP A 666 -5.96 31.33 18.69
C TRP A 666 -5.18 30.14 19.24
N HIS A 667 -4.08 29.79 18.58
CA HIS A 667 -3.17 28.74 19.04
C HIS A 667 -2.05 29.41 19.82
N ILE A 668 -2.05 29.23 21.13
CA ILE A 668 -1.12 29.86 22.07
C ILE A 668 -0.06 28.83 22.45
N TYR A 669 1.19 29.05 22.06
CA TYR A 669 2.32 28.17 22.37
C TYR A 669 2.90 28.52 23.74
N TYR A 670 3.09 27.53 24.60
CA TYR A 670 3.47 27.78 25.99
C TYR A 670 4.36 26.70 26.62
N GLN A 671 5.06 27.10 27.69
CA GLN A 671 5.79 26.23 28.60
C GLN A 671 4.90 25.83 29.78
N THR A 672 4.94 24.56 30.19
CA THR A 672 4.02 23.97 31.18
C THR A 672 4.03 24.71 32.52
N GLU A 673 5.17 25.28 32.89
CA GLU A 673 5.40 26.04 34.12
C GLU A 673 4.61 27.35 34.15
N LYS A 674 4.43 27.98 32.97
CA LYS A 674 3.70 29.25 32.81
C LYS A 674 2.19 29.08 32.70
N LEU A 675 1.69 27.85 32.61
CA LEU A 675 0.28 27.58 32.33
C LEU A 675 -0.66 28.20 33.38
N LYS A 676 -0.25 28.24 34.66
CA LYS A 676 -1.04 28.85 35.73
C LYS A 676 -1.25 30.35 35.47
N ASP A 677 -0.19 31.06 35.11
CA ASP A 677 -0.21 32.50 34.85
C ASP A 677 -1.01 32.81 33.58
N ILE A 678 -0.79 32.02 32.52
CA ILE A 678 -1.54 32.09 31.28
C ILE A 678 -3.04 31.96 31.54
N LYS A 679 -3.48 30.91 32.26
CA LYS A 679 -4.90 30.71 32.56
C LYS A 679 -5.49 31.85 33.39
N GLY A 680 -4.72 32.39 34.34
CA GLY A 680 -5.14 33.56 35.13
C GLY A 680 -5.40 34.78 34.26
N LYS A 681 -4.43 35.15 33.42
CA LYS A 681 -4.54 36.30 32.50
C LYS A 681 -5.62 36.11 31.44
N LEU A 682 -5.75 34.90 30.89
CA LEU A 682 -6.82 34.58 29.95
C LEU A 682 -8.20 34.69 30.60
N HIS A 683 -8.39 34.12 31.79
CA HIS A 683 -9.66 34.21 32.49
C HIS A 683 -10.06 35.65 32.80
N GLU A 684 -9.10 36.49 33.22
CA GLU A 684 -9.33 37.91 33.46
C GLU A 684 -9.75 38.63 32.17
N TYR A 685 -9.02 38.45 31.07
CA TYR A 685 -9.30 39.04 29.76
C TYR A 685 -10.67 38.61 29.20
N LEU A 686 -10.93 37.30 29.19
CA LEU A 686 -12.16 36.73 28.64
C LEU A 686 -13.39 37.18 29.44
N LYS A 687 -13.26 37.26 30.77
CA LYS A 687 -14.33 37.73 31.64
C LYS A 687 -14.59 39.23 31.50
N SER A 688 -13.56 40.06 31.49
CA SER A 688 -13.72 41.53 31.41
C SER A 688 -14.34 42.00 30.11
N ASN A 689 -14.13 41.25 29.02
CA ASN A 689 -14.70 41.53 27.71
C ASN A 689 -16.01 40.76 27.43
N GLY A 690 -16.52 39.97 28.38
CA GLY A 690 -17.76 39.22 28.20
C GLY A 690 -17.70 38.18 27.08
N HIS A 691 -16.51 37.64 26.78
CA HIS A 691 -16.33 36.69 25.69
C HIS A 691 -16.93 35.32 26.02
N ARG A 692 -17.67 34.76 25.07
CA ARG A 692 -17.96 33.32 25.05
C ARG A 692 -16.78 32.60 24.41
N PHE A 693 -16.27 31.58 25.07
CA PHE A 693 -15.08 30.90 24.61
C PHE A 693 -15.06 29.44 25.07
N PHE A 694 -14.32 28.63 24.35
CA PHE A 694 -13.86 27.35 24.86
C PHE A 694 -12.42 27.10 24.47
N PHE A 695 -11.72 26.26 25.23
CA PHE A 695 -10.34 25.92 24.94
C PHE A 695 -10.11 24.41 24.97
N ILE A 696 -9.05 24.01 24.29
CA ILE A 696 -8.54 22.64 24.34
C ILE A 696 -7.02 22.71 24.42
N TYR A 697 -6.43 21.75 25.12
CA TYR A 697 -4.98 21.55 25.09
C TYR A 697 -4.63 20.63 23.93
N TYR A 698 -3.60 20.99 23.18
CA TYR A 698 -3.04 20.21 22.08
C TYR A 698 -1.49 20.18 22.11
N VAL A 699 -0.88 19.25 21.37
CA VAL A 699 0.57 19.26 21.09
C VAL A 699 0.75 19.44 19.59
N GLU A 700 1.42 20.50 19.17
CA GLU A 700 1.75 20.76 17.77
C GLU A 700 3.25 20.79 17.57
N LYS A 701 3.80 19.95 16.68
CA LYS A 701 5.24 19.88 16.40
C LYS A 701 6.09 19.76 17.68
N LYS A 702 5.66 18.90 18.62
CA LYS A 702 6.28 18.67 19.95
C LYS A 702 6.23 19.88 20.92
N ARG A 703 5.45 20.92 20.63
CA ARG A 703 5.22 22.07 21.53
C ARG A 703 3.81 22.02 22.11
N ASN A 704 3.65 22.43 23.36
CA ASN A 704 2.33 22.54 23.98
C ASN A 704 1.58 23.75 23.43
N VAL A 705 0.31 23.55 23.09
CA VAL A 705 -0.56 24.56 22.51
C VAL A 705 -1.89 24.59 23.24
N LEU A 706 -2.30 25.77 23.70
CA LEU A 706 -3.66 26.03 24.13
C LEU A 706 -4.40 26.60 22.92
N ARG A 707 -5.34 25.82 22.37
CA ARG A 707 -6.22 26.30 21.29
C ARG A 707 -7.43 26.96 21.91
N LEU A 708 -7.41 28.28 21.99
CA LEU A 708 -8.47 29.12 22.53
C LEU A 708 -9.39 29.56 21.38
N ARG A 709 -10.67 29.23 21.48
CA ARG A 709 -11.69 29.60 20.50
C ARG A 709 -12.61 30.63 21.12
N ILE A 710 -12.65 31.83 20.55
CA ILE A 710 -13.45 32.96 21.06
C ILE A 710 -14.57 33.24 20.05
N LYS A 711 -15.81 33.21 20.52
CA LYS A 711 -17.00 33.46 19.71
C LYS A 711 -17.15 34.96 19.47
N ARG A 712 -17.35 35.34 18.21
CA ARG A 712 -17.51 36.73 17.73
C ARG A 712 -16.38 37.63 18.26
N ASP A 713 -15.16 37.11 18.16
CA ASP A 713 -13.97 37.79 18.64
C ASP A 713 -13.68 39.08 17.85
N VAL A 714 -13.02 40.03 18.51
CA VAL A 714 -12.55 41.28 17.91
C VAL A 714 -11.05 41.17 17.70
N PHE A 715 -10.64 40.89 16.47
CA PHE A 715 -9.26 40.55 16.11
C PHE A 715 -8.22 41.50 16.74
N ASP A 716 -8.36 42.81 16.55
CA ASP A 716 -7.36 43.80 17.00
C ASP A 716 -7.14 43.77 18.52
N LYS A 717 -8.23 43.61 19.29
CA LYS A 717 -8.18 43.57 20.76
C LYS A 717 -7.47 42.31 21.25
N THR A 718 -7.88 41.16 20.73
CA THR A 718 -7.30 39.88 21.14
C THR A 718 -5.86 39.75 20.65
N TYR A 719 -5.54 40.25 19.46
CA TYR A 719 -4.18 40.33 18.95
C TYR A 719 -3.27 41.16 19.86
N ALA A 720 -3.70 42.37 20.25
CA ALA A 720 -2.93 43.23 21.16
C ALA A 720 -2.70 42.54 22.52
N PHE A 721 -3.72 41.85 23.04
CA PHE A 721 -3.60 41.06 24.26
C PHE A 721 -2.59 39.90 24.11
N MET A 722 -2.65 39.12 23.02
CA MET A 722 -1.70 38.03 22.77
C MET A 722 -0.27 38.56 22.58
N GLN A 723 -0.10 39.70 21.91
CA GLN A 723 1.21 40.35 21.79
C GLN A 723 1.74 40.80 23.14
N ASN A 724 0.90 41.36 24.00
CA ASN A 724 1.32 41.70 25.36
C ASN A 724 1.80 40.46 26.14
N LEU A 725 1.09 39.34 26.05
CA LEU A 725 1.55 38.08 26.68
C LEU A 725 2.89 37.61 26.12
N LYS A 726 3.12 37.75 24.80
CA LYS A 726 4.36 37.34 24.14
C LYS A 726 5.52 38.25 24.53
N THR A 727 5.34 39.58 24.47
CA THR A 727 6.37 40.56 24.85
C THR A 727 6.78 40.43 26.32
N ASN A 728 5.86 40.03 27.19
CA ASN A 728 6.13 39.78 28.60
C ASN A 728 6.63 38.35 28.88
N GLU A 729 6.95 37.56 27.86
CA GLU A 729 7.44 36.17 27.97
C GLU A 729 6.52 35.25 28.79
N ILE A 730 5.21 35.55 28.81
CA ILE A 730 4.19 34.71 29.45
C ILE A 730 3.85 33.53 28.54
N ILE A 731 3.84 33.77 27.22
CA ILE A 731 3.67 32.76 26.18
C ILE A 731 4.89 32.77 25.26
N GLU A 732 5.19 31.65 24.61
CA GLU A 732 6.30 31.57 23.66
C GLU A 732 5.94 32.24 22.33
N ASP A 733 4.74 31.98 21.84
CA ASP A 733 4.25 32.49 20.56
C ASP A 733 2.74 32.29 20.42
N PHE A 734 2.13 32.86 19.37
CA PHE A 734 0.75 32.57 19.01
C PHE A 734 0.50 32.67 17.51
N LYS A 735 -0.56 32.01 17.03
CA LYS A 735 -1.06 32.15 15.66
C LYS A 735 -2.58 32.10 15.61
N LEU A 736 -3.17 32.77 14.61
CA LEU A 736 -4.58 32.63 14.28
C LEU A 736 -4.77 31.46 13.30
N CYS A 737 -5.79 30.64 13.51
CA CYS A 737 -6.12 29.48 12.68
C CYS A 737 -7.63 29.41 12.41
N THR A 738 -8.01 28.76 11.31
CA THR A 738 -9.40 28.40 11.03
C THR A 738 -9.86 27.31 11.99
N TYR A 739 -11.00 27.50 12.65
CA TYR A 739 -11.64 26.43 13.39
C TYR A 739 -12.50 25.58 12.44
N GLU A 740 -12.27 24.27 12.44
CA GLU A 740 -13.12 23.30 11.77
C GLU A 740 -13.84 22.47 12.85
N PRO A 741 -15.16 22.58 13.00
CA PRO A 741 -15.91 21.78 13.97
C PRO A 741 -15.95 20.30 13.56
N GLU A 742 -15.87 19.41 14.55
CA GLU A 742 -15.91 17.96 14.36
C GLU A 742 -17.37 17.48 14.23
N ILE A 743 -18.07 17.96 13.20
CA ILE A 743 -19.53 17.81 13.04
C ILE A 743 -19.97 16.34 13.12
N VAL A 744 -19.28 15.46 12.39
CA VAL A 744 -19.56 14.03 12.38
C VAL A 744 -19.20 13.37 13.71
N ARG A 745 -18.25 13.88 14.48
CA ARG A 745 -17.93 13.28 15.79
C ARG A 745 -19.06 13.45 16.80
N TYR A 746 -19.85 14.51 16.67
CA TYR A 746 -20.82 14.93 17.66
C TYR A 746 -22.29 14.82 17.19
N GLY A 747 -22.57 13.90 16.27
CA GLY A 747 -23.93 13.55 15.86
C GLY A 747 -24.52 14.35 14.70
N GLY A 748 -23.82 15.39 14.21
CA GLY A 748 -24.28 16.25 13.13
C GLY A 748 -24.33 17.74 13.48
N TYR A 749 -24.71 18.56 12.50
CA TYR A 749 -24.62 20.02 12.55
C TYR A 749 -25.44 20.66 13.67
N GLU A 750 -26.66 20.17 13.88
CA GLU A 750 -27.57 20.68 14.92
C GLU A 750 -26.99 20.48 16.32
N TYR A 751 -26.43 19.29 16.58
CA TYR A 751 -25.95 18.90 17.90
C TYR A 751 -24.60 19.53 18.24
N ILE A 752 -23.67 19.63 17.28
CA ILE A 752 -22.37 20.27 17.56
C ILE A 752 -22.53 21.73 17.97
N LYS A 753 -23.47 22.48 17.38
CA LYS A 753 -23.74 23.86 17.81
C LYS A 753 -24.18 23.95 19.27
N ARG A 754 -25.07 23.06 19.71
CA ARG A 754 -25.53 22.99 21.11
C ARG A 754 -24.39 22.52 22.04
N LEU A 755 -23.57 21.59 21.56
CA LEU A 755 -22.41 21.08 22.31
C LEU A 755 -21.28 22.09 22.41
N GLU A 756 -21.11 23.01 21.46
CA GLU A 756 -20.18 24.12 21.59
C GLU A 756 -20.57 25.03 22.77
N GLU A 757 -21.87 25.26 23.02
CA GLU A 757 -22.33 26.02 24.20
C GLU A 757 -22.01 25.27 25.50
N VAL A 758 -22.15 23.94 25.48
CA VAL A 758 -21.69 23.07 26.57
C VAL A 758 -20.17 23.21 26.76
N PHE A 759 -19.38 23.23 25.69
CA PHE A 759 -17.92 23.39 25.77
C PHE A 759 -17.52 24.75 26.34
N GLU A 760 -18.29 25.81 26.05
CA GLU A 760 -18.09 27.13 26.64
C GLU A 760 -18.34 27.12 28.15
N GLU A 761 -19.43 26.50 28.60
CA GLU A 761 -19.75 26.37 30.02
C GLU A 761 -18.71 25.54 30.77
N GLU A 762 -18.28 24.41 30.19
CA GLU A 762 -17.21 23.59 30.74
C GLU A 762 -15.88 24.36 30.82
N SER A 763 -15.55 25.14 29.79
CA SER A 763 -14.31 25.92 29.76
C SER A 763 -14.31 27.03 30.81
N ASN A 764 -15.44 27.67 31.06
CA ASN A 764 -15.59 28.64 32.14
C ASN A 764 -15.35 28.04 33.53
N LEU A 765 -15.72 26.78 33.73
CA LEU A 765 -15.43 26.04 34.95
C LEU A 765 -13.95 25.60 35.00
N ALA A 766 -13.45 25.04 33.89
CA ALA A 766 -12.13 24.45 33.79
C ALA A 766 -10.99 25.49 33.76
N ILE A 767 -11.22 26.72 33.33
CA ILE A 767 -10.16 27.74 33.31
C ILE A 767 -9.67 28.09 34.72
N LYS A 768 -10.50 27.84 35.74
CA LYS A 768 -10.18 28.09 37.15
C LYS A 768 -9.49 26.91 37.84
N THR A 769 -9.47 25.72 37.23
CA THR A 769 -8.87 24.53 37.84
C THR A 769 -7.36 24.51 37.62
N MET A 770 -6.61 24.13 38.66
CA MET A 770 -5.17 23.87 38.54
C MET A 770 -4.93 22.48 37.91
N ILE A 771 -3.99 22.43 36.95
CA ILE A 771 -3.65 21.22 36.19
C ILE A 771 -2.28 20.64 36.59
N ASN A 772 -1.40 21.44 37.20
CA ASN A 772 -0.08 21.02 37.67
C ASN A 772 -0.19 20.45 39.10
N LYS A 773 -0.70 19.22 39.21
CA LYS A 773 -0.89 18.49 40.46
C LYS A 773 -0.14 17.16 40.43
N GLU A 774 0.07 16.54 41.59
CA GLU A 774 0.62 15.19 41.67
C GLU A 774 -0.23 14.19 40.87
N GLU A 775 0.42 13.17 40.30
CA GLU A 775 -0.18 12.22 39.37
C GLU A 775 -1.41 11.50 39.95
N LEU A 776 -1.38 11.16 41.25
CA LEU A 776 -2.50 10.55 41.95
C LEU A 776 -3.71 11.49 42.02
N GLU A 777 -3.51 12.77 42.34
CA GLU A 777 -4.61 13.72 42.43
C GLU A 777 -5.26 13.96 41.07
N ILE A 778 -4.46 14.03 40.00
CA ILE A 778 -5.00 14.14 38.63
C ILE A 778 -5.84 12.90 38.29
N THR A 779 -5.36 11.71 38.64
CA THR A 779 -6.07 10.45 38.39
C THR A 779 -7.42 10.43 39.15
N ILE A 780 -7.44 10.82 40.43
CA ILE A 780 -8.66 10.95 41.24
C ILE A 780 -9.67 11.88 40.55
N ARG A 781 -9.20 13.06 40.12
CA ARG A 781 -10.03 14.07 39.45
C ARG A 781 -10.62 13.55 38.15
N GLN A 782 -9.82 12.88 37.32
CA GLN A 782 -10.27 12.30 36.06
C GLN A 782 -11.37 11.26 36.31
N ILE A 783 -11.14 10.32 37.23
CA ILE A 783 -12.12 9.28 37.57
C ILE A 783 -13.41 9.91 38.11
N ALA A 784 -13.33 10.89 39.01
CA ALA A 784 -14.49 11.57 39.56
C ALA A 784 -15.30 12.32 38.49
N ILE A 785 -14.63 12.96 37.52
CA ILE A 785 -15.28 13.62 36.37
C ILE A 785 -16.00 12.59 35.49
N ILE A 786 -15.35 11.46 35.19
CA ILE A 786 -15.94 10.39 34.37
C ILE A 786 -17.18 9.83 35.07
N ILE A 787 -17.05 9.45 36.35
CA ILE A 787 -18.17 8.92 37.16
C ILE A 787 -19.31 9.92 37.23
N GLY A 788 -19.02 11.18 37.57
CA GLY A 788 -20.04 12.22 37.69
C GLY A 788 -20.82 12.42 36.39
N MET A 789 -20.12 12.46 35.25
CA MET A 789 -20.75 12.55 33.95
C MET A 789 -21.63 11.31 33.67
N MET A 790 -21.07 10.10 33.78
CA MET A 790 -21.82 8.86 33.58
C MET A 790 -23.04 8.75 34.48
N GLU A 791 -22.94 9.19 35.73
CA GLU A 791 -24.04 9.20 36.69
C GLU A 791 -25.18 10.14 36.32
N ASN A 792 -24.89 11.20 35.57
CA ASN A 792 -25.88 12.17 35.16
C ASN A 792 -26.47 11.87 33.77
N ILE A 793 -25.67 11.33 32.83
CA ILE A 793 -26.07 11.17 31.42
C ILE A 793 -26.55 9.76 31.03
N LEU A 794 -26.18 8.72 31.78
CA LEU A 794 -26.50 7.31 31.45
C LEU A 794 -27.41 6.69 32.50
N ASP A 795 -28.19 5.67 32.13
CA ASP A 795 -28.95 4.86 33.09
C ASP A 795 -28.04 3.85 33.82
N LYS A 796 -28.48 3.32 34.98
CA LYS A 796 -27.64 2.41 35.82
C LYS A 796 -27.09 1.23 35.00
N GLY A 797 -27.91 0.58 34.17
CA GLY A 797 -27.49 -0.52 33.32
C GLY A 797 -26.47 -0.13 32.24
N GLU A 798 -26.67 1.03 31.60
CA GLU A 798 -25.75 1.55 30.57
C GLU A 798 -24.38 1.91 31.16
N ARG A 799 -24.35 2.52 32.36
CA ARG A 799 -23.09 2.83 33.08
C ARG A 799 -22.26 1.58 33.31
N GLU A 800 -22.93 0.52 33.74
CA GLU A 800 -22.31 -0.76 34.02
C GLU A 800 -21.73 -1.42 32.77
N ILE A 801 -22.45 -1.36 31.65
CA ILE A 801 -21.99 -1.86 30.35
C ILE A 801 -20.79 -1.06 29.88
N PHE A 802 -20.86 0.27 29.95
CA PHE A 802 -19.78 1.18 29.57
C PHE A 802 -18.51 0.92 30.40
N ALA A 803 -18.62 0.82 31.73
CA ALA A 803 -17.48 0.59 32.62
C ALA A 803 -16.81 -0.78 32.38
N ARG A 804 -17.57 -1.84 32.09
CA ARG A 804 -17.03 -3.19 31.85
C ARG A 804 -16.11 -3.25 30.62
N LYS A 805 -16.28 -2.36 29.65
CA LYS A 805 -15.41 -2.28 28.45
C LYS A 805 -13.95 -1.97 28.80
N TYR A 806 -13.73 -1.37 29.97
CA TYR A 806 -12.43 -0.98 30.48
C TYR A 806 -11.96 -1.88 31.65
N ASP A 807 -12.56 -3.07 31.87
CA ASP A 807 -12.11 -4.05 32.89
C ASP A 807 -10.84 -4.80 32.47
N ARG A 808 -9.83 -4.07 32.00
CA ARG A 808 -8.53 -4.61 31.56
C ARG A 808 -7.37 -3.89 32.26
N LEU A 809 -7.34 -3.92 33.60
CA LEU A 809 -6.14 -3.45 34.30
C LEU A 809 -4.93 -4.30 33.92
N SER A 810 -3.89 -3.63 33.41
CA SER A 810 -2.55 -4.21 33.36
C SER A 810 -2.05 -4.46 34.80
N ARG A 811 -1.02 -5.30 34.93
CA ARG A 811 -0.45 -5.65 36.23
C ARG A 811 -0.04 -4.40 37.03
N LYS A 812 0.54 -3.40 36.35
CA LYS A 812 1.03 -2.15 36.96
C LYS A 812 -0.10 -1.34 37.57
N GLU A 813 -1.21 -1.18 36.86
CA GLU A 813 -2.35 -0.38 37.34
C GLU A 813 -3.12 -1.12 38.43
N ARG A 814 -3.13 -2.47 38.44
CA ARG A 814 -3.67 -3.24 39.60
C ARG A 814 -2.89 -2.96 40.88
N GLU A 815 -1.57 -2.94 40.79
CA GLU A 815 -0.70 -2.63 41.93
C GLU A 815 -0.90 -1.18 42.39
N PHE A 816 -0.99 -0.24 41.44
CA PHE A 816 -1.32 1.17 41.73
C PHE A 816 -2.67 1.32 42.44
N PHE A 817 -3.72 0.69 41.93
CA PHE A 817 -5.06 0.76 42.52
C PHE A 817 -5.08 0.16 43.93
N LYS A 818 -4.49 -1.02 44.13
CA LYS A 818 -4.42 -1.67 45.44
C LYS A 818 -3.69 -0.82 46.47
N LYS A 819 -2.56 -0.20 46.10
CA LYS A 819 -1.77 0.65 46.99
C LYS A 819 -2.50 1.93 47.41
N ASN A 820 -3.33 2.48 46.54
CA ASN A 820 -3.98 3.78 46.75
C ASN A 820 -5.50 3.69 46.97
N LYS A 821 -6.05 2.50 47.28
CA LYS A 821 -7.49 2.24 47.27
C LYS A 821 -8.28 3.24 48.12
N GLU A 822 -7.94 3.38 49.40
CA GLU A 822 -8.70 4.25 50.32
C GLU A 822 -8.67 5.71 49.87
N VAL A 823 -7.48 6.22 49.55
CA VAL A 823 -7.28 7.61 49.06
C VAL A 823 -8.03 7.86 47.75
N LEU A 824 -8.06 6.88 46.85
CA LEU A 824 -8.82 6.98 45.60
C LEU A 824 -10.32 7.12 45.89
N TYR A 825 -10.89 6.26 46.73
CA TYR A 825 -12.34 6.28 47.02
C TYR A 825 -12.75 7.58 47.71
N GLU A 826 -12.03 7.99 48.75
CA GLU A 826 -12.32 9.22 49.48
C GLU A 826 -12.17 10.44 48.57
N GLY A 827 -11.05 10.52 47.84
CA GLY A 827 -10.78 11.62 46.93
C GLY A 827 -11.80 11.73 45.80
N ILE A 828 -12.25 10.61 45.24
CA ILE A 828 -13.28 10.57 44.19
C ILE A 828 -14.58 11.17 44.72
N GLU A 829 -15.04 10.76 45.90
CA GLU A 829 -16.30 11.25 46.48
C GLU A 829 -16.24 12.73 46.87
N ILE A 830 -15.11 13.20 47.42
CA ILE A 830 -14.88 14.62 47.72
C ILE A 830 -14.98 15.45 46.45
N TYR A 831 -14.24 15.06 45.40
CA TYR A 831 -14.21 15.83 44.16
C TYR A 831 -15.55 15.78 43.41
N LYS A 832 -16.25 14.63 43.46
CA LYS A 832 -17.60 14.50 42.91
C LYS A 832 -18.57 15.46 43.59
N LYS A 833 -18.48 15.66 44.91
CA LYS A 833 -19.30 16.66 45.63
C LYS A 833 -18.94 18.10 45.25
N GLU A 834 -17.65 18.41 45.13
CA GLU A 834 -17.17 19.78 44.84
C GLU A 834 -17.55 20.24 43.42
N ILE A 835 -17.29 19.40 42.41
CA ILE A 835 -17.43 19.75 41.00
C ILE A 835 -18.72 19.19 40.38
N GLY A 836 -19.22 18.05 40.85
CA GLY A 836 -20.42 17.43 40.33
C GLY A 836 -21.66 18.32 40.42
N ARG A 837 -21.79 19.15 41.47
CA ARG A 837 -22.88 20.15 41.54
C ARG A 837 -22.83 21.19 40.42
N LYS A 838 -21.63 21.64 40.06
CA LYS A 838 -21.42 22.64 39.00
C LYS A 838 -21.59 22.03 37.61
N LEU A 839 -21.16 20.78 37.44
CA LEU A 839 -21.29 20.05 36.17
C LEU A 839 -22.68 19.48 35.94
N LYS A 840 -23.51 19.28 36.97
CA LYS A 840 -24.85 18.71 36.81
C LYS A 840 -25.70 19.43 35.76
N VAL A 841 -25.74 20.76 35.79
CA VAL A 841 -26.49 21.57 34.81
C VAL A 841 -25.97 21.36 33.38
N VAL A 842 -24.65 21.22 33.24
CA VAL A 842 -24.00 20.94 31.96
C VAL A 842 -24.35 19.52 31.50
N ASP A 843 -24.35 18.56 32.42
CA ASP A 843 -24.66 17.15 32.14
C ASP A 843 -26.13 16.96 31.76
N ASP A 844 -27.06 17.69 32.38
CA ASP A 844 -28.48 17.66 32.03
C ASP A 844 -28.70 18.11 30.56
N LYS A 845 -27.96 19.13 30.10
CA LYS A 845 -27.97 19.56 28.69
C LYS A 845 -27.40 18.49 27.77
N ILE A 846 -26.29 17.87 28.16
CA ILE A 846 -25.68 16.77 27.41
C ILE A 846 -26.65 15.59 27.31
N LYS A 847 -27.34 15.23 28.40
CA LYS A 847 -28.31 14.14 28.45
C LYS A 847 -29.42 14.35 27.42
N ILE A 848 -30.03 15.54 27.39
CA ILE A 848 -31.07 15.89 26.41
C ILE A 848 -30.56 15.71 24.97
N ILE A 849 -29.37 16.24 24.67
CA ILE A 849 -28.75 16.11 23.35
C ILE A 849 -28.49 14.63 23.01
N LEU A 850 -27.97 13.84 23.95
CA LEU A 850 -27.68 12.42 23.75
C LEU A 850 -28.95 11.60 23.53
N GLU A 851 -30.04 11.88 24.24
CA GLU A 851 -31.33 11.21 24.04
C GLU A 851 -31.89 11.44 22.63
N GLU A 852 -31.72 12.64 22.07
CA GLU A 852 -32.09 12.95 20.69
C GLU A 852 -31.20 12.19 19.68
N ILE A 853 -29.90 12.12 19.93
CA ILE A 853 -28.93 11.40 19.09
C ILE A 853 -29.20 9.89 19.12
N LYS A 854 -29.46 9.32 20.31
CA LYS A 854 -29.76 7.89 20.53
C LYS A 854 -30.94 7.42 19.68
N LYS A 855 -31.95 8.27 19.46
CA LYS A 855 -33.13 7.94 18.64
C LYS A 855 -32.83 7.77 17.15
N LYS A 856 -31.70 8.28 16.66
CA LYS A 856 -31.39 8.39 15.22
C LYS A 856 -30.12 7.65 14.78
N ASN A 857 -29.40 7.01 15.70
CA ASN A 857 -28.09 6.42 15.41
C ASN A 857 -27.86 5.11 16.19
N ASP A 858 -26.94 4.30 15.69
CA ASP A 858 -26.52 3.05 16.33
C ASP A 858 -25.83 3.30 17.68
N GLU A 859 -26.01 2.35 18.60
CA GLU A 859 -25.46 2.38 19.95
C GLU A 859 -23.94 2.63 19.96
N ILE A 860 -23.21 1.98 19.05
CA ILE A 860 -21.75 2.10 18.94
C ILE A 860 -21.28 3.54 18.64
N TYR A 861 -22.07 4.29 17.87
CA TYR A 861 -21.76 5.68 17.53
C TYR A 861 -22.16 6.63 18.66
N VAL A 862 -23.26 6.34 19.37
CA VAL A 862 -23.62 7.06 20.60
C VAL A 862 -22.50 6.90 21.64
N GLU A 863 -21.96 5.70 21.80
CA GLU A 863 -20.83 5.43 22.69
C GLU A 863 -19.55 6.18 22.29
N TYR A 864 -19.29 6.28 20.98
CA TYR A 864 -18.20 7.09 20.45
C TYR A 864 -18.37 8.57 20.82
N ILE A 865 -19.60 9.11 20.72
CA ILE A 865 -19.92 10.47 21.13
C ILE A 865 -19.69 10.65 22.63
N ILE A 866 -20.21 9.74 23.47
CA ILE A 866 -20.03 9.78 24.93
C ILE A 866 -18.53 9.78 25.29
N SER A 867 -17.77 8.86 24.72
CA SER A 867 -16.32 8.76 24.94
C SER A 867 -15.60 10.05 24.50
N SER A 868 -16.05 10.65 23.40
CA SER A 868 -15.51 11.92 22.89
C SER A 868 -15.84 13.11 23.79
N LEU A 869 -17.04 13.16 24.38
CA LEU A 869 -17.42 14.19 25.34
C LEU A 869 -16.61 14.07 26.63
N ILE A 870 -16.46 12.85 27.15
CA ILE A 870 -15.60 12.55 28.30
C ILE A 870 -14.17 13.00 28.01
N HIS A 871 -13.60 12.57 26.88
CA HIS A 871 -12.24 12.92 26.46
C HIS A 871 -12.02 14.44 26.44
N MET A 872 -12.92 15.19 25.81
CA MET A 872 -12.78 16.65 25.71
C MET A 872 -12.97 17.36 27.05
N ARG A 873 -13.82 16.83 27.94
CA ARG A 873 -13.94 17.33 29.30
C ARG A 873 -12.67 17.08 30.11
N LEU A 874 -12.12 15.86 30.05
CA LEU A 874 -10.85 15.53 30.70
C LEU A 874 -9.72 16.41 30.18
N ASN A 875 -9.66 16.62 28.87
CA ASN A 875 -8.72 17.55 28.23
C ASN A 875 -8.81 18.94 28.90
N ARG A 876 -9.99 19.56 28.94
CA ARG A 876 -10.19 20.89 29.55
C ARG A 876 -9.80 20.96 31.03
N PHE A 877 -10.19 19.96 31.81
CA PHE A 877 -10.02 19.98 33.27
C PHE A 877 -8.65 19.52 33.76
N THR A 878 -7.97 18.65 33.02
CA THR A 878 -6.76 17.94 33.48
C THR A 878 -5.59 17.97 32.47
N GLY A 879 -5.76 18.59 31.31
CA GLY A 879 -4.74 18.66 30.27
C GLY A 879 -4.68 17.41 29.38
N ILE A 880 -3.61 17.28 28.61
CA ILE A 880 -3.43 16.18 27.64
C ILE A 880 -2.57 15.09 28.26
N SER A 881 -3.06 13.86 28.27
CA SER A 881 -2.24 12.66 28.42
C SER A 881 -3.07 11.41 28.15
N LYS A 882 -2.79 10.77 27.01
CA LYS A 882 -3.44 9.50 26.63
C LYS A 882 -3.19 8.41 27.69
N GLU A 883 -1.99 8.36 28.27
CA GLU A 883 -1.65 7.39 29.31
C GLU A 883 -2.43 7.60 30.62
N ARG A 884 -2.59 8.85 31.07
CA ARG A 884 -3.38 9.16 32.28
C ARG A 884 -4.86 8.88 32.06
N GLU A 885 -5.38 9.26 30.90
CA GLU A 885 -6.76 8.98 30.52
C GLU A 885 -7.04 7.47 30.48
N GLN A 886 -6.18 6.69 29.82
CA GLN A 886 -6.29 5.22 29.78
C GLN A 886 -6.26 4.62 31.19
N ARG A 887 -5.30 5.06 32.03
CA ARG A 887 -5.22 4.60 33.42
C ARG A 887 -6.51 4.88 34.20
N SER A 888 -7.09 6.07 34.02
CA SER A 888 -8.34 6.45 34.67
C SER A 888 -9.51 5.56 34.24
N PHE A 889 -9.60 5.19 32.96
CA PHE A 889 -10.59 4.22 32.48
C PHE A 889 -10.34 2.81 33.02
N ASP A 890 -9.09 2.34 33.07
CA ASP A 890 -8.78 1.01 33.60
C ASP A 890 -9.14 0.90 35.10
N ILE A 891 -8.86 1.96 35.88
CA ILE A 891 -9.22 2.05 37.30
C ILE A 891 -10.75 2.12 37.46
N LEU A 892 -11.44 2.88 36.61
CA LEU A 892 -12.91 2.98 36.61
C LEU A 892 -13.58 1.61 36.49
N GLY A 893 -13.12 0.78 35.54
CA GLY A 893 -13.65 -0.57 35.34
C GLY A 893 -13.55 -1.42 36.61
N HIS A 894 -12.44 -1.31 37.33
CA HIS A 894 -12.25 -2.01 38.60
C HIS A 894 -13.03 -1.40 39.78
N TYR A 895 -13.16 -0.07 39.84
CA TYR A 895 -13.98 0.61 40.85
C TYR A 895 -15.44 0.10 40.83
N TYR A 896 -16.04 0.00 39.64
CA TYR A 896 -17.40 -0.54 39.48
C TYR A 896 -17.51 -2.05 39.74
N LYS A 897 -16.44 -2.82 39.52
CA LYS A 897 -16.40 -4.25 39.80
C LYS A 897 -16.39 -4.55 41.29
N GLU A 898 -15.64 -3.78 42.07
CA GLU A 898 -15.56 -3.92 43.53
C GLU A 898 -16.86 -3.42 44.19
N ARG A 899 -17.40 -2.26 43.79
CA ARG A 899 -18.69 -1.79 44.33
C ARG A 899 -19.83 -2.78 44.15
N ARG A 900 -19.86 -3.52 43.03
CA ARG A 900 -20.82 -4.61 42.85
C ARG A 900 -20.63 -5.77 43.82
N ARG A 901 -19.38 -6.14 44.13
CA ARG A 901 -19.11 -7.18 45.14
C ARG A 901 -19.60 -6.75 46.51
N ASP A 902 -19.41 -5.48 46.84
CA ASP A 902 -19.89 -4.89 48.10
C ASP A 902 -21.43 -4.83 48.16
N GLU A 903 -22.11 -4.48 47.05
CA GLU A 903 -23.58 -4.50 46.93
C GLU A 903 -24.16 -5.93 47.04
N PHE A 904 -23.50 -6.94 46.44
CA PHE A 904 -23.90 -8.36 46.57
C PHE A 904 -23.64 -8.94 47.97
N GLN A 905 -22.63 -8.45 48.69
CA GLN A 905 -22.33 -8.88 50.07
C GLN A 905 -23.20 -8.19 51.13
N THR A 906 -23.79 -7.02 50.82
CA THR A 906 -24.60 -6.22 51.76
C THR A 906 -26.12 -6.44 51.65
N GLY A 907 -26.58 -7.28 50.71
CA GLY A 907 -27.96 -7.81 50.72
C GLY A 907 -29.08 -6.81 50.40
N ASN A 908 -28.79 -5.65 49.81
CA ASN A 908 -29.82 -4.72 49.34
C ASN A 908 -30.14 -4.97 47.85
N ILE A 909 -31.07 -5.89 47.60
CA ILE A 909 -31.84 -6.00 46.34
C ILE A 909 -33.29 -5.66 46.64
#